data_AF-A0A845WDS5-F1
#
_entry.id   AF-A0A845WDS5-F1
#
_cell.length_a   1.000
_cell.length_b   1.000
_cell.length_c   1.000
_cell.angle_alpha   90.00
_cell.angle_beta   90.00
_cell.angle_gamma   90.00
#
_symmetry.space_group_name_H-M   'P 1'
#
loop_
_entity.id
_entity.type
_entity.pdbx_description
1 polymer ?
#
loop_
_entity_poly.entity_id
_entity_poly.type
_entity_poly.pdbx_seq_one_letter_code
_entity_poly.pdbx_strand_id
1 'polypeptide(L)'
;METSLSSLVSVLKRRFWPALATFASVIGASIAYLVYTSPVYEVKARLIVDNKQVSVSPLGRDLSQLPNRGPGGANPIANQAELVKSQRILQQAIDQVFSQDVSNLVTTITPKELNKDLTVKNIPATNILEISYQNQDPELATVLLNAVANAMVYESTEAIRQEARVVREFLEKEVPQQRALTEAAEVAESKYRKSSGLVSFEQQTESLVESLAKVEDQERLLYAQLQEVNARLKALGQLTGFNTINNAYVSGRVGQDQELDKLRAKLADLDSELATVRSRFNENHPTVLSLLEERNAIRSLYNQKIATIAPNSKTILPLDVASDQLSQELTSRYIISNTEQLALAEKLTVLQRERAILQNDLEQLPIKQQRLTALVRQREEATESLKFLQNKLEEARIAEAQLVSNIRIIAEAQVPSLPSEPNKKVVLVLATAAGITLAIGIILLLEVIDNKLYDVSDAEALLKLPRLGVLPEIPLSALSLKHPEQFLADLSLVEPYRLLLKKLEFRTQEKLKLIVVSSTVSGEGKSIVASHLAAVSAMLSQQTLIIDADLRKPKQHRILGITPKPGLTDVIDTDITLFEAVQPTNIENLSILTSGGLFTNPSRVLESASMKHLLAEAATHYDLVIIDTPPISSCADVHTLSRYSEGLVMITRPNFTPKDMLLQAGEELKELKDNGLPILGVVINGMTAQTEIFYSYSDQSYQSLSKSLKRLTDLNGSFNKSVAPGKSVLSRGSDDVEQ
;
A
#
# COMPACT_ATOMS: atom_id res chain seq x y z
N MET A 1 46.10 -6.83 16.63
CA MET A 1 45.35 -7.64 17.62
C MET A 1 44.78 -8.84 16.86
N GLU A 2 45.65 -9.80 16.50
CA GLU A 2 45.21 -11.06 15.88
C GLU A 2 44.72 -11.99 16.99
N THR A 3 43.55 -11.69 17.54
CA THR A 3 42.89 -12.59 18.49
C THR A 3 42.30 -13.74 17.69
N SER A 4 43.02 -14.86 17.64
CA SER A 4 42.56 -16.09 17.00
C SER A 4 41.19 -16.50 17.54
N LEU A 5 40.30 -16.98 16.66
CA LEU A 5 38.97 -17.49 17.03
C LEU A 5 39.00 -18.53 18.16
N SER A 6 40.14 -19.18 18.39
CA SER A 6 40.36 -20.12 19.51
C SER A 6 40.32 -19.46 20.89
N SER A 7 40.75 -18.19 20.99
CA SER A 7 40.72 -17.42 22.24
C SER A 7 39.28 -17.12 22.70
N LEU A 8 38.39 -16.79 21.76
CA LEU A 8 36.98 -16.49 22.05
C LEU A 8 36.22 -17.66 22.68
N VAL A 9 36.52 -18.90 22.26
CA VAL A 9 35.90 -20.10 22.83
C VAL A 9 36.34 -20.32 24.28
N SER A 10 37.61 -20.05 24.60
CA SER A 10 38.13 -20.17 25.97
C SER A 10 37.57 -19.07 26.89
N VAL A 11 37.46 -17.85 26.39
CA VAL A 11 36.83 -16.71 27.10
C VAL A 11 35.37 -16.99 27.39
N LEU A 12 34.64 -17.54 26.40
CA LEU A 12 33.23 -17.90 26.56
C LEU A 12 33.03 -18.97 27.64
N LYS A 13 33.88 -20.00 27.71
CA LYS A 13 33.80 -21.03 28.77
C LYS A 13 34.07 -20.44 30.16
N ARG A 14 35.03 -19.52 30.29
CA ARG A 14 35.40 -18.91 31.58
C ARG A 14 34.34 -17.95 32.11
N ARG A 15 33.69 -17.19 31.22
CA ARG A 15 32.69 -16.17 31.56
C ARG A 15 31.26 -16.60 31.21
N PHE A 16 31.02 -17.89 31.04
CA PHE A 16 29.70 -18.44 30.68
C PHE A 16 28.63 -18.11 31.71
N TRP A 17 28.92 -18.30 33.00
CA TRP A 17 27.97 -18.06 34.10
C TRP A 17 27.48 -16.61 34.19
N PRO A 18 28.36 -15.58 34.18
CA PRO A 18 27.88 -14.19 34.18
C PRO A 18 27.14 -13.81 32.88
N ALA A 19 27.55 -14.35 31.73
CA ALA A 19 26.83 -14.14 30.46
C ALA A 19 25.42 -14.78 30.46
N LEU A 20 25.30 -15.97 31.06
CA LEU A 20 24.02 -16.65 31.22
C LEU A 20 23.10 -15.89 32.20
N ALA A 21 23.67 -15.36 33.29
CA ALA A 21 22.92 -14.58 34.27
C ALA A 21 22.36 -13.27 33.66
N THR A 22 23.16 -12.55 32.86
CA THR A 22 22.67 -11.33 32.18
C THR A 22 21.60 -11.65 31.14
N PHE A 23 21.80 -12.69 30.33
CA PHE A 23 20.81 -13.14 29.36
C PHE A 23 19.49 -13.56 30.04
N ALA A 24 19.57 -14.36 31.11
CA ALA A 24 18.41 -14.79 31.88
C ALA A 24 17.69 -13.61 32.55
N SER A 25 18.42 -12.60 33.03
CA SER A 25 17.83 -11.39 33.60
C SER A 25 17.05 -10.57 32.57
N VAL A 26 17.58 -10.42 31.35
CA VAL A 26 16.91 -9.67 30.26
C VAL A 26 15.64 -10.40 29.82
N ILE A 27 15.69 -11.73 29.67
CA ILE A 27 14.52 -12.54 29.36
C ILE A 27 13.49 -12.48 30.51
N GLY A 28 13.93 -12.62 31.76
CA GLY A 28 13.06 -12.54 32.93
C GLY A 28 12.33 -11.20 33.01
N ALA A 29 13.04 -10.08 32.80
CA ALA A 29 12.44 -8.74 32.75
C ALA A 29 11.44 -8.60 31.59
N SER A 30 11.74 -9.19 30.43
CA SER A 30 10.85 -9.15 29.26
C SER A 30 9.57 -9.97 29.46
N ILE A 31 9.67 -11.13 30.13
CA ILE A 31 8.51 -11.94 30.52
C ILE A 31 7.68 -11.19 31.57
N ALA A 32 8.32 -10.59 32.58
CA ALA A 32 7.63 -9.77 33.57
C ALA A 32 6.89 -8.60 32.93
N TYR A 33 7.51 -7.92 31.94
CA TYR A 33 6.86 -6.88 31.15
C TYR A 33 5.61 -7.39 30.41
N LEU A 34 5.70 -8.56 29.76
CA LEU A 34 4.56 -9.18 29.07
C LEU A 34 3.42 -9.62 29.99
N VAL A 35 3.71 -9.88 31.28
CA VAL A 35 2.71 -10.24 32.29
C VAL A 35 2.06 -9.00 32.91
N TYR A 36 2.85 -7.93 33.10
CA TYR A 36 2.37 -6.71 33.74
C TYR A 36 1.62 -5.77 32.78
N THR A 37 1.96 -5.79 31.50
CA THR A 37 1.28 -4.96 30.50
C THR A 37 -0.09 -5.52 30.17
N SER A 38 -1.12 -4.68 30.32
CA SER A 38 -2.49 -5.05 29.97
C SER A 38 -2.60 -5.30 28.46
N PRO A 39 -3.28 -6.39 28.04
CA PRO A 39 -3.51 -6.66 26.63
C PRO A 39 -4.41 -5.59 26.02
N VAL A 40 -4.08 -5.15 24.81
CA VAL A 40 -4.94 -4.29 24.00
C VAL A 40 -5.44 -5.11 22.82
N TYR A 41 -6.72 -4.99 22.53
CA TYR A 41 -7.43 -5.70 21.47
C TYR A 41 -7.82 -4.72 20.37
N GLU A 42 -7.38 -4.99 19.14
CA GLU A 42 -7.82 -4.27 17.94
C GLU A 42 -9.02 -4.99 17.32
N VAL A 43 -10.13 -4.27 17.16
CA VAL A 43 -11.32 -4.76 16.47
C VAL A 43 -11.48 -4.02 15.14
N LYS A 44 -11.99 -4.69 14.10
CA LYS A 44 -12.13 -4.14 12.75
C LYS A 44 -13.54 -4.34 12.20
N ALA A 45 -14.09 -3.33 11.56
CA ALA A 45 -15.31 -3.40 10.78
C ALA A 45 -15.08 -2.82 9.37
N ARG A 46 -15.84 -3.30 8.39
CA ARG A 46 -15.72 -2.88 6.98
C ARG A 46 -17.03 -2.35 6.45
N LEU A 47 -16.97 -1.14 5.90
CA LEU A 47 -18.07 -0.41 5.31
C LEU A 47 -17.82 -0.26 3.80
N ILE A 48 -18.79 -0.56 2.96
CA ILE A 48 -18.77 -0.19 1.55
C ILE A 48 -19.51 1.12 1.36
N VAL A 49 -18.89 2.05 0.65
CA VAL A 49 -19.52 3.28 0.20
C VAL A 49 -19.93 3.08 -1.26
N ASP A 50 -21.23 2.99 -1.53
CA ASP A 50 -21.72 2.92 -2.89
C ASP A 50 -21.61 4.30 -3.54
N ASN A 51 -20.81 4.39 -4.60
CA ASN A 51 -20.65 5.61 -5.40
C ASN A 51 -21.78 5.74 -6.44
N LYS A 52 -22.66 4.74 -6.59
CA LYS A 52 -23.87 4.85 -7.41
C LYS A 52 -24.90 5.71 -6.68
N GLN A 53 -24.75 7.01 -6.86
CA GLN A 53 -25.83 7.95 -7.16
C GLN A 53 -27.16 7.72 -6.42
N VAL A 54 -27.18 7.95 -5.10
CA VAL A 54 -28.41 8.41 -4.43
C VAL A 54 -28.46 9.94 -4.51
N SER A 55 -28.20 10.48 -5.70
CA SER A 55 -28.31 11.91 -5.95
C SER A 55 -29.69 12.18 -6.46
N VAL A 56 -30.51 12.79 -5.61
CA VAL A 56 -31.92 13.12 -5.82
C VAL A 56 -32.15 13.93 -7.11
N SER A 57 -31.13 14.60 -7.64
CA SER A 57 -31.11 15.15 -9.00
C SER A 57 -29.68 15.66 -9.31
N PRO A 58 -29.22 15.70 -10.58
CA PRO A 58 -28.04 16.49 -10.98
C PRO A 58 -28.16 17.96 -10.55
N LEU A 59 -29.39 18.49 -10.54
CA LEU A 59 -29.68 19.88 -10.18
C LEU A 59 -29.34 20.19 -8.70
N GLY A 60 -29.55 19.23 -7.80
CA GLY A 60 -29.18 19.37 -6.39
C GLY A 60 -27.67 19.34 -6.17
N ARG A 61 -26.93 18.56 -6.98
CA ARG A 61 -25.46 18.48 -6.94
C ARG A 61 -24.81 19.78 -7.41
N ASP A 62 -25.29 20.38 -8.49
CA ASP A 62 -24.72 21.63 -9.01
C ASP A 62 -25.00 22.85 -8.12
N LEU A 63 -26.08 22.80 -7.32
CA LEU A 63 -26.41 23.84 -6.34
C LEU A 63 -25.67 23.67 -5.01
N SER A 64 -25.30 22.45 -4.62
CA SER A 64 -24.65 22.16 -3.33
C SER A 64 -23.13 21.99 -3.40
N GLN A 65 -22.56 21.70 -4.58
CA GLN A 65 -21.12 21.52 -4.74
C GLN A 65 -20.43 22.83 -5.11
N LEU A 66 -19.45 23.22 -4.28
CA LEU A 66 -18.46 24.24 -4.66
C LEU A 66 -17.63 23.70 -5.86
N PRO A 67 -17.35 24.51 -6.90
CA PRO A 67 -16.64 24.05 -8.09
C PRO A 67 -15.24 23.54 -7.73
N ASN A 68 -15.01 22.24 -7.84
CA ASN A 68 -13.76 21.58 -7.50
C ASN A 68 -12.75 21.73 -8.66
N ARG A 69 -12.14 22.92 -8.81
CA ARG A 69 -11.07 23.18 -9.79
C ARG A 69 -9.69 23.13 -9.11
N GLY A 70 -9.18 21.93 -8.87
CA GLY A 70 -7.81 21.71 -8.41
C GLY A 70 -7.26 20.34 -8.81
N PRO A 71 -6.03 20.23 -9.33
CA PRO A 71 -5.38 18.95 -9.57
C PRO A 71 -5.00 18.36 -8.20
N GLY A 72 -5.85 17.48 -7.69
CA GLY A 72 -5.84 16.99 -6.30
C GLY A 72 -7.23 16.89 -5.65
N GLY A 73 -8.30 17.01 -6.44
CA GLY A 73 -9.69 16.97 -5.96
C GLY A 73 -9.94 15.88 -4.93
N ALA A 74 -10.54 16.28 -3.80
CA ALA A 74 -10.81 15.44 -2.64
C ALA A 74 -11.47 14.12 -3.06
N ASN A 75 -10.83 13.00 -2.72
CA ASN A 75 -11.41 11.68 -2.93
C ASN A 75 -12.67 11.59 -2.06
N PRO A 76 -13.88 11.36 -2.63
CA PRO A 76 -15.13 11.32 -1.86
C PRO A 76 -15.07 10.30 -0.72
N ILE A 77 -14.32 9.21 -0.89
CA ILE A 77 -14.10 8.20 0.16
C ILE A 77 -13.24 8.75 1.30
N ALA A 78 -12.27 9.62 1.02
CA ALA A 78 -11.46 10.26 2.05
C ALA A 78 -12.27 11.26 2.88
N ASN A 79 -13.22 11.98 2.26
CA ASN A 79 -14.13 12.85 3.00
C ASN A 79 -15.05 12.03 3.92
N GLN A 80 -15.58 10.90 3.43
CA GLN A 80 -16.35 9.98 4.26
C GLN A 80 -15.52 9.39 5.41
N ALA A 81 -14.23 9.11 5.18
CA ALA A 81 -13.32 8.63 6.22
C ALA A 81 -13.12 9.65 7.35
N GLU A 82 -13.04 10.95 7.04
CA GLU A 82 -12.96 12.02 8.04
C GLU A 82 -14.31 12.24 8.75
N LEU A 83 -15.44 12.07 8.07
CA LEU A 83 -16.77 12.21 8.68
C LEU A 83 -16.99 11.18 9.79
N VAL A 84 -16.47 9.95 9.66
CA VAL A 84 -16.51 8.92 10.72
C VAL A 84 -15.91 9.43 12.03
N LYS A 85 -14.90 10.31 11.97
CA LYS A 85 -14.24 10.90 13.15
C LYS A 85 -14.95 12.14 13.69
N SER A 86 -16.04 12.56 13.05
CA SER A 86 -16.79 13.74 13.48
C SER A 86 -17.41 13.53 14.87
N GLN A 87 -17.39 14.58 15.69
CA GLN A 87 -17.91 14.52 17.06
C GLN A 87 -19.38 14.06 17.13
N ARG A 88 -20.18 14.40 16.11
CA ARG A 88 -21.59 14.03 16.03
C ARG A 88 -21.78 12.51 15.91
N ILE A 89 -21.03 11.86 15.02
CA ILE A 89 -21.13 10.41 14.81
C ILE A 89 -20.60 9.66 16.04
N LEU A 90 -19.47 10.12 16.60
CA LEU A 90 -18.90 9.52 17.80
C LEU A 90 -19.81 9.67 19.02
N GLN A 91 -20.44 10.83 19.22
CA GLN A 91 -21.42 11.04 20.29
C GLN A 91 -22.66 10.15 20.10
N GLN A 92 -23.18 10.06 18.88
CA GLN A 92 -24.34 9.21 18.60
C GLN A 92 -24.03 7.72 18.82
N ALA A 93 -22.85 7.26 18.44
CA ALA A 93 -22.40 5.89 18.69
C ALA A 93 -22.30 5.60 20.20
N ILE A 94 -21.74 6.53 20.96
CA ILE A 94 -21.69 6.50 22.43
C ILE A 94 -23.12 6.38 22.97
N ASP A 95 -24.01 7.31 22.62
CA ASP A 95 -25.41 7.32 23.09
C ASP A 95 -26.17 6.03 22.74
N GLN A 96 -25.90 5.43 21.58
CA GLN A 96 -26.48 4.15 21.14
C GLN A 96 -26.04 2.98 22.02
N VAL A 97 -24.79 2.98 22.49
CA VAL A 97 -24.28 1.94 23.40
C VAL A 97 -24.79 2.14 24.83
N PHE A 98 -24.84 3.39 25.31
CA PHE A 98 -25.35 3.70 26.66
C PHE A 98 -26.85 3.48 26.82
N SER A 99 -27.63 3.53 25.74
CA SER A 99 -29.07 3.26 25.75
C SER A 99 -29.43 1.76 25.72
N GLN A 100 -28.48 0.85 25.41
CA GLN A 100 -28.72 -0.60 25.33
C GLN A 100 -28.52 -1.37 26.65
N ASP A 101 -28.64 -0.72 27.82
CA ASP A 101 -28.61 -1.39 29.12
C ASP A 101 -27.31 -2.20 29.39
N VAL A 102 -26.19 -1.75 28.82
CA VAL A 102 -24.83 -2.16 29.21
C VAL A 102 -24.35 -1.27 30.38
N SER A 103 -25.24 -1.06 31.34
CA SER A 103 -25.10 -0.12 32.47
C SER A 103 -24.08 -0.59 33.53
N ASN A 104 -23.54 -1.81 33.40
CA ASN A 104 -22.60 -2.39 34.35
C ASN A 104 -21.12 -2.38 33.91
N LEU A 105 -20.78 -1.90 32.70
CA LEU A 105 -19.42 -2.06 32.13
C LEU A 105 -18.67 -0.77 31.72
N VAL A 106 -19.25 0.43 31.84
CA VAL A 106 -18.69 1.60 31.15
C VAL A 106 -18.34 2.76 32.09
N THR A 107 -17.04 3.02 32.27
CA THR A 107 -16.51 4.34 32.61
C THR A 107 -16.77 5.29 31.45
N THR A 108 -17.24 6.51 31.72
CA THR A 108 -17.63 7.56 30.76
C THR A 108 -16.59 7.79 29.65
N ILE A 109 -16.70 7.08 28.52
CA ILE A 109 -15.83 7.29 27.35
C ILE A 109 -16.29 8.58 26.67
N THR A 110 -15.35 9.53 26.51
CA THR A 110 -15.63 10.77 25.78
C THR A 110 -15.42 10.60 24.27
N PRO A 111 -16.11 11.37 23.40
CA PRO A 111 -15.87 11.33 21.95
C PRO A 111 -14.40 11.58 21.57
N LYS A 112 -13.68 12.36 22.39
CA LYS A 112 -12.28 12.69 22.18
C LYS A 112 -11.37 11.48 22.45
N GLU A 113 -11.67 10.69 23.48
CA GLU A 113 -10.96 9.44 23.77
C GLU A 113 -11.27 8.38 22.70
N LEU A 114 -12.53 8.27 22.29
CA LEU A 114 -12.94 7.37 21.20
C LEU A 114 -12.20 7.70 19.89
N ASN A 115 -12.07 8.97 19.53
CA ASN A 115 -11.37 9.39 18.31
C ASN A 115 -9.85 9.11 18.35
N LYS A 116 -9.24 9.13 19.54
CA LYS A 116 -7.79 8.92 19.69
C LYS A 116 -7.39 7.49 19.29
N ASP A 117 -8.21 6.52 19.67
CA ASP A 117 -7.93 5.09 19.49
C ASP A 117 -8.73 4.50 18.30
N LEU A 118 -9.51 5.32 17.59
CA LEU A 118 -10.20 4.99 16.34
C LEU A 118 -9.33 5.33 15.14
N THR A 119 -9.04 4.32 14.31
CA THR A 119 -8.34 4.52 13.04
C THR A 119 -9.26 4.19 11.87
N VAL A 120 -9.17 5.00 10.81
CA VAL A 120 -9.96 4.83 9.60
C VAL A 120 -8.99 4.73 8.43
N LYS A 121 -9.05 3.64 7.68
CA LYS A 121 -8.19 3.36 6.53
C LYS A 121 -9.03 3.13 5.29
N ASN A 122 -8.68 3.81 4.21
CA ASN A 122 -9.22 3.53 2.89
C ASN A 122 -8.43 2.39 2.25
N ILE A 123 -9.10 1.32 1.82
CA ILE A 123 -8.45 0.22 1.11
C ILE A 123 -8.22 0.66 -0.36
N PRO A 124 -6.96 0.80 -0.82
CA PRO A 124 -6.65 1.31 -2.15
C PRO A 124 -7.36 0.54 -3.26
N ALA A 125 -7.79 1.25 -4.31
CA ALA A 125 -8.52 0.69 -5.45
C ALA A 125 -9.86 0.00 -5.10
N THR A 126 -10.44 0.30 -3.94
CA THR A 126 -11.77 -0.17 -3.54
C THR A 126 -12.61 0.98 -2.97
N ASN A 127 -13.92 0.76 -2.85
CA ASN A 127 -14.83 1.67 -2.13
C ASN A 127 -15.06 1.23 -0.68
N ILE A 128 -14.07 0.57 -0.07
CA ILE A 128 -14.19 0.00 1.27
C ILE A 128 -13.43 0.86 2.27
N LEU A 129 -14.16 1.28 3.31
CA LEU A 129 -13.62 1.91 4.51
C LEU A 129 -13.43 0.82 5.58
N GLU A 130 -12.20 0.63 6.03
CA GLU A 130 -11.88 -0.19 7.19
C GLU A 130 -11.75 0.72 8.40
N ILE A 131 -12.62 0.52 9.39
CA ILE A 131 -12.56 1.21 10.68
C ILE A 131 -12.02 0.23 11.72
N SER A 132 -11.05 0.66 12.53
CA SER A 132 -10.55 -0.15 13.64
C SER A 132 -10.46 0.64 14.93
N TYR A 133 -10.74 -0.03 16.04
CA TYR A 133 -10.74 0.56 17.37
C TYR A 133 -9.94 -0.33 18.33
N GLN A 134 -9.15 0.30 19.18
CA GLN A 134 -8.31 -0.38 20.16
C GLN A 134 -8.82 -0.12 21.58
N ASN A 135 -9.04 -1.19 22.34
CA ASN A 135 -9.41 -1.09 23.76
C ASN A 135 -8.87 -2.28 24.56
N GLN A 136 -8.84 -2.14 25.89
CA GLN A 136 -8.48 -3.23 26.81
C GLN A 136 -9.59 -4.28 26.93
N ASP A 137 -10.85 -3.85 26.79
CA ASP A 137 -12.00 -4.74 26.81
C ASP A 137 -12.44 -5.07 25.36
N PRO A 138 -12.32 -6.34 24.93
CA PRO A 138 -12.65 -6.76 23.56
C PRO A 138 -14.16 -6.75 23.27
N GLU A 139 -15.01 -6.93 24.28
CA GLU A 139 -16.47 -6.88 24.11
C GLU A 139 -16.92 -5.43 23.92
N LEU A 140 -16.47 -4.54 24.79
CA LEU A 140 -16.74 -3.10 24.71
C LEU A 140 -16.22 -2.50 23.40
N ALA A 141 -15.01 -2.88 22.96
CA ALA A 141 -14.46 -2.43 21.68
C ALA A 141 -15.33 -2.85 20.48
N THR A 142 -15.86 -4.08 20.51
CA THR A 142 -16.70 -4.62 19.46
C THR A 142 -18.05 -3.90 19.39
N VAL A 143 -18.68 -3.71 20.55
CA VAL A 143 -19.97 -3.02 20.67
C VAL A 143 -19.83 -1.55 20.23
N LEU A 144 -18.79 -0.84 20.68
CA LEU A 144 -18.53 0.54 20.28
C LEU A 144 -18.24 0.67 18.78
N LEU A 145 -17.39 -0.19 18.21
CA LEU A 145 -17.05 -0.09 16.80
C LEU A 145 -18.26 -0.38 15.89
N ASN A 146 -19.10 -1.35 16.27
CA ASN A 146 -20.37 -1.61 15.59
C ASN A 146 -21.36 -0.45 15.76
N ALA A 147 -21.41 0.20 16.93
CA ALA A 147 -22.22 1.40 17.13
C ALA A 147 -21.73 2.57 16.27
N VAL A 148 -20.41 2.77 16.12
CA VAL A 148 -19.84 3.78 15.20
C VAL A 148 -20.21 3.46 13.76
N ALA A 149 -20.12 2.20 13.34
CA ALA A 149 -20.54 1.77 12.00
C ALA A 149 -22.03 2.08 11.74
N ASN A 150 -22.89 1.76 12.71
CA ASN A 150 -24.33 2.00 12.63
C ASN A 150 -24.67 3.50 12.66
N ALA A 151 -24.01 4.29 13.50
CA ALA A 151 -24.17 5.73 13.57
C ALA A 151 -23.78 6.40 12.23
N MET A 152 -22.73 5.90 11.56
CA MET A 152 -22.34 6.37 10.24
C MET A 152 -23.40 6.08 9.17
N VAL A 153 -23.96 4.86 9.16
CA VAL A 153 -25.05 4.47 8.25
C VAL A 153 -26.29 5.35 8.50
N TYR A 154 -26.62 5.59 9.76
CA TYR A 154 -27.74 6.43 10.16
C TYR A 154 -27.53 7.89 9.72
N GLU A 155 -26.38 8.49 10.03
CA GLU A 155 -26.09 9.89 9.67
C GLU A 155 -26.07 10.08 8.14
N SER A 156 -25.54 9.12 7.39
CA SER A 156 -25.63 9.12 5.93
C SER A 156 -27.08 9.06 5.44
N THR A 157 -27.93 8.22 6.05
CA THR A 157 -29.35 8.12 5.71
C THR A 157 -30.07 9.44 5.96
N GLU A 158 -29.84 10.07 7.11
CA GLU A 158 -30.45 11.35 7.45
C GLU A 158 -29.94 12.50 6.57
N ALA A 159 -28.66 12.52 6.22
CA ALA A 159 -28.11 13.51 5.28
C ALA A 159 -28.77 13.42 3.90
N ILE A 160 -28.88 12.21 3.34
CA ILE A 160 -29.57 11.96 2.05
C ILE A 160 -31.04 12.40 2.14
N ARG A 161 -31.71 12.09 3.24
CA ARG A 161 -33.11 12.45 3.48
C ARG A 161 -33.31 13.96 3.57
N GLN A 162 -32.42 14.66 4.26
CA GLN A 162 -32.46 16.13 4.35
C GLN A 162 -32.24 16.79 2.98
N GLU A 163 -31.29 16.30 2.18
CA GLU A 163 -31.09 16.77 0.81
C GLU A 163 -32.34 16.54 -0.06
N ALA A 164 -32.92 15.34 0.01
CA ALA A 164 -34.14 14.99 -0.70
C ALA A 164 -35.32 15.90 -0.31
N ARG A 165 -35.45 16.20 0.98
CA ARG A 165 -36.47 17.10 1.51
C ARG A 165 -36.35 18.51 0.96
N VAL A 166 -35.14 19.09 0.92
CA VAL A 166 -34.92 20.43 0.35
C VAL A 166 -35.31 20.48 -1.12
N VAL A 167 -34.92 19.45 -1.89
CA VAL A 167 -35.30 19.34 -3.31
C VAL A 167 -36.82 19.17 -3.47
N ARG A 168 -37.46 18.34 -2.65
CA ARG A 168 -38.91 18.15 -2.65
C ARG A 168 -39.63 19.46 -2.34
N GLU A 169 -39.25 20.17 -1.27
CA GLU A 169 -39.88 21.44 -0.88
C GLU A 169 -39.77 22.50 -1.98
N PHE A 170 -38.62 22.58 -2.67
CA PHE A 170 -38.46 23.43 -3.85
C PHE A 170 -39.39 23.02 -5.01
N LEU A 171 -39.41 21.73 -5.37
CA LEU A 171 -40.22 21.22 -6.48
C LEU A 171 -41.74 21.28 -6.19
N GLU A 172 -42.17 21.09 -4.95
CA GLU A 172 -43.58 21.24 -4.54
C GLU A 172 -44.08 22.68 -4.71
N LYS A 173 -43.18 23.67 -4.63
CA LYS A 173 -43.49 25.07 -4.90
C LYS A 173 -43.52 25.41 -6.39
N GLU A 174 -42.65 24.79 -7.20
CA GLU A 174 -42.52 25.08 -8.63
C GLU A 174 -43.51 24.32 -9.53
N VAL A 175 -43.85 23.06 -9.19
CA VAL A 175 -44.79 22.23 -9.99
C VAL A 175 -46.17 22.90 -10.17
N PRO A 176 -46.81 23.50 -9.14
CA PRO A 176 -48.08 24.21 -9.31
C PRO A 176 -47.98 25.43 -10.23
N GLN A 177 -46.86 26.17 -10.16
CA GLN A 177 -46.63 27.31 -11.04
C GLN A 177 -46.49 26.86 -12.50
N GLN A 178 -45.71 25.81 -12.74
CA GLN A 178 -45.56 25.25 -14.08
C GLN A 178 -46.87 24.64 -14.60
N ARG A 179 -47.67 24.01 -13.73
CA ARG A 179 -49.01 23.51 -14.10
C ARG A 179 -49.91 24.64 -14.58
N ALA A 180 -49.95 25.77 -13.87
CA ALA A 180 -50.74 26.92 -14.28
C ALA A 180 -50.29 27.48 -15.65
N LEU A 181 -48.99 27.47 -15.94
CA LEU A 181 -48.45 27.84 -17.25
C LEU A 181 -48.88 26.87 -18.36
N THR A 182 -48.85 25.55 -18.09
CA THR A 182 -49.35 24.53 -19.03
C THR A 182 -50.85 24.71 -19.30
N GLU A 183 -51.66 24.88 -18.25
CA GLU A 183 -53.11 25.13 -18.38
C GLU A 183 -53.40 26.40 -19.19
N ALA A 184 -52.63 27.48 -18.96
CA ALA A 184 -52.76 28.70 -19.73
C ALA A 184 -52.42 28.49 -21.22
N ALA A 185 -51.37 27.71 -21.53
CA ALA A 185 -50.99 27.36 -22.90
C ALA A 185 -52.05 26.47 -23.58
N GLU A 186 -52.60 25.48 -22.88
CA GLU A 186 -53.69 24.62 -23.36
C GLU A 186 -54.96 25.43 -23.67
N VAL A 187 -55.33 26.35 -22.78
CA VAL A 187 -56.47 27.25 -22.98
C VAL A 187 -56.22 28.18 -24.18
N ALA A 188 -55.00 28.71 -24.33
CA ALA A 188 -54.64 29.56 -25.46
C ALA A 188 -54.72 28.80 -26.80
N GLU A 189 -54.20 27.57 -26.88
CA GLU A 189 -54.31 26.71 -28.05
C GLU A 189 -55.78 26.38 -28.36
N SER A 190 -56.54 25.92 -27.35
CA SER A 190 -57.95 25.54 -27.51
C SER A 190 -58.81 26.72 -27.95
N LYS A 191 -58.62 27.90 -27.35
CA LYS A 191 -59.29 29.14 -27.73
C LYS A 191 -58.96 29.51 -29.18
N TYR A 192 -57.70 29.40 -29.59
CA TYR A 192 -57.29 29.69 -30.96
C TYR A 192 -57.89 28.69 -31.95
N ARG A 193 -57.89 27.38 -31.68
CA ARG A 193 -58.55 26.35 -32.49
C ARG A 193 -60.05 26.63 -32.67
N LYS A 194 -60.76 26.98 -31.58
CA LYS A 194 -62.18 27.34 -31.64
C LYS A 194 -62.43 28.60 -32.47
N SER A 195 -61.62 29.65 -32.28
CA SER A 195 -61.79 30.92 -33.01
C SER A 195 -61.41 30.85 -34.49
N SER A 196 -60.48 29.96 -34.84
CA SER A 196 -59.94 29.85 -36.19
C SER A 196 -60.65 28.80 -37.04
N GLY A 197 -61.45 27.92 -36.42
CA GLY A 197 -62.18 26.84 -37.10
C GLY A 197 -61.28 25.73 -37.64
N LEU A 198 -59.97 25.77 -37.40
CA LEU A 198 -58.98 24.79 -37.84
C LEU A 198 -58.99 23.56 -36.93
N VAL A 199 -59.93 22.64 -37.21
CA VAL A 199 -59.98 21.31 -36.56
C VAL A 199 -59.02 20.35 -37.27
N SER A 200 -58.97 20.38 -38.61
CA SER A 200 -58.03 19.63 -39.45
C SER A 200 -57.55 20.49 -40.62
N PHE A 201 -56.26 20.84 -40.62
CA PHE A 201 -55.65 21.67 -41.66
C PHE A 201 -55.57 20.94 -43.01
N GLU A 202 -55.20 19.66 -42.98
CA GLU A 202 -55.07 18.82 -44.18
C GLU A 202 -56.41 18.68 -44.90
N GLN A 203 -57.46 18.38 -44.15
CA GLN A 203 -58.82 18.22 -44.70
C GLN A 203 -59.39 19.54 -45.24
N GLN A 204 -59.11 20.67 -44.58
CA GLN A 204 -59.55 22.00 -45.05
C GLN A 204 -58.79 22.44 -46.30
N THR A 205 -57.48 22.18 -46.36
CA THR A 205 -56.66 22.51 -47.52
C THR A 205 -57.09 21.68 -48.72
N GLU A 206 -57.31 20.38 -48.55
CA GLU A 206 -57.81 19.49 -49.61
C GLU A 206 -59.18 19.95 -50.13
N SER A 207 -60.12 20.25 -49.22
CA SER A 207 -61.45 20.74 -49.60
C SER A 207 -61.41 22.08 -50.34
N LEU A 208 -60.53 23.00 -49.96
CA LEU A 208 -60.37 24.30 -50.62
C LEU A 208 -59.70 24.17 -51.98
N VAL A 209 -58.66 23.37 -52.10
CA VAL A 209 -57.99 23.08 -53.38
C VAL A 209 -58.96 22.38 -54.35
N GLU A 210 -59.76 21.43 -53.86
CA GLU A 210 -60.78 20.76 -54.68
C GLU A 210 -61.87 21.74 -55.14
N SER A 211 -62.37 22.61 -54.23
CA SER A 211 -63.38 23.62 -54.57
C SER A 211 -62.83 24.64 -55.56
N LEU A 212 -61.59 25.10 -55.37
CA LEU A 212 -60.91 26.00 -56.28
C LEU A 212 -60.73 25.36 -57.66
N ALA A 213 -60.27 24.11 -57.72
CA ALA A 213 -60.12 23.36 -58.98
C ALA A 213 -61.47 23.20 -59.72
N LYS A 214 -62.57 22.95 -58.99
CA LYS A 214 -63.93 22.89 -59.56
C LYS A 214 -64.36 24.23 -60.13
N VAL A 215 -64.15 25.33 -59.42
CA VAL A 215 -64.51 26.69 -59.90
C VAL A 215 -63.65 27.07 -61.10
N GLU A 216 -62.34 26.82 -61.07
CA GLU A 216 -61.44 27.06 -62.20
C GLU A 216 -61.83 26.24 -63.44
N ASP A 217 -62.30 25.01 -63.26
CA ASP A 217 -62.79 24.19 -64.37
C ASP A 217 -64.09 24.75 -64.96
N GLN A 218 -65.04 25.15 -64.11
CA GLN A 218 -66.27 25.82 -64.54
C GLN A 218 -65.98 27.13 -65.26
N GLU A 219 -65.02 27.93 -64.78
CA GLU A 219 -64.57 29.14 -65.47
C GLU A 219 -63.99 28.83 -66.84
N ARG A 220 -63.10 27.82 -66.96
CA ARG A 220 -62.52 27.42 -68.26
C ARG A 220 -63.61 27.00 -69.24
N LEU A 221 -64.60 26.23 -68.79
CA LEU A 221 -65.75 25.82 -69.60
C LEU A 221 -66.59 27.02 -70.03
N LEU A 222 -66.90 27.95 -69.12
CA LEU A 222 -67.65 29.17 -69.44
C LEU A 222 -66.87 30.10 -70.36
N TYR A 223 -65.56 30.21 -70.20
CA TYR A 223 -64.70 30.95 -71.13
C TYR A 223 -64.77 30.35 -72.53
N ALA A 224 -64.69 29.03 -72.66
CA ALA A 224 -64.82 28.35 -73.95
C ALA A 224 -66.20 28.61 -74.60
N GLN A 225 -67.28 28.50 -73.83
CA GLN A 225 -68.64 28.82 -74.29
C GLN A 225 -68.77 30.28 -74.72
N LEU A 226 -68.23 31.21 -73.92
CA LEU A 226 -68.25 32.64 -74.24
C LEU A 226 -67.47 32.92 -75.53
N GLN A 227 -66.32 32.26 -75.75
CA GLN A 227 -65.57 32.37 -77.01
C GLN A 227 -66.36 31.81 -78.20
N GLU A 228 -67.05 30.69 -78.02
CA GLU A 228 -67.94 30.13 -79.06
C GLU A 228 -69.05 31.11 -79.43
N VAL A 229 -69.75 31.66 -78.43
CA VAL A 229 -70.82 32.65 -78.65
C VAL A 229 -70.26 33.94 -79.26
N ASN A 230 -69.09 34.40 -78.83
CA ASN A 230 -68.41 35.57 -79.43
C ASN A 230 -68.06 35.34 -80.90
N ALA A 231 -67.54 34.15 -81.25
CA ALA A 231 -67.25 33.78 -82.62
C ALA A 231 -68.53 33.72 -83.47
N ARG A 232 -69.60 33.14 -82.91
CA ARG A 232 -70.93 33.07 -83.53
C ARG A 232 -71.52 34.47 -83.76
N LEU A 233 -71.45 35.35 -82.77
CA LEU A 233 -71.91 36.74 -82.88
C LEU A 233 -71.10 37.53 -83.91
N LYS A 234 -69.79 37.31 -84.00
CA LYS A 234 -68.95 37.94 -85.02
C LYS A 234 -69.35 37.49 -86.42
N ALA A 235 -69.61 36.20 -86.62
CA ALA A 235 -70.11 35.67 -87.89
C ALA A 235 -71.51 36.23 -88.24
N LEU A 236 -72.45 36.23 -87.28
CA LEU A 236 -73.80 36.79 -87.47
C LEU A 236 -73.77 38.29 -87.74
N GLY A 237 -72.90 39.05 -87.06
CA GLY A 237 -72.72 40.49 -87.28
C GLY A 237 -72.17 40.81 -88.67
N GLN A 238 -71.22 40.01 -89.18
CA GLN A 238 -70.70 40.16 -90.55
C GLN A 238 -71.77 39.88 -91.61
N LEU A 239 -72.67 38.92 -91.38
CA LEU A 239 -73.76 38.58 -92.31
C LEU A 239 -74.92 39.58 -92.29
N THR A 240 -75.22 40.18 -91.14
CA THR A 240 -76.40 41.06 -90.94
C THR A 240 -76.06 42.56 -90.96
N GLY A 241 -74.80 42.93 -90.78
CA GLY A 241 -74.37 44.33 -90.60
C GLY A 241 -74.69 44.91 -89.21
N PHE A 242 -75.16 44.10 -88.26
CA PHE A 242 -75.45 44.55 -86.90
C PHE A 242 -74.20 44.59 -86.03
N ASN A 243 -73.93 45.76 -85.45
CA ASN A 243 -72.82 45.97 -84.51
C ASN A 243 -73.27 46.07 -83.05
N THR A 244 -74.57 46.20 -82.78
CA THR A 244 -75.13 46.31 -81.43
C THR A 244 -76.48 45.61 -81.32
N ILE A 245 -76.82 45.11 -80.13
CA ILE A 245 -78.13 44.50 -79.83
C ILE A 245 -79.29 45.45 -80.10
N ASN A 246 -79.12 46.75 -79.87
CA ASN A 246 -80.16 47.74 -80.13
C ASN A 246 -80.51 47.84 -81.62
N ASN A 247 -79.52 47.74 -82.51
CA ASN A 247 -79.77 47.77 -83.95
C ASN A 247 -80.53 46.51 -84.41
N ALA A 248 -80.20 45.35 -83.87
CA ALA A 248 -80.90 44.10 -84.14
C ALA A 248 -82.34 44.14 -83.56
N TYR A 249 -82.52 44.62 -82.33
CA TYR A 249 -83.83 44.75 -81.68
C TYR A 249 -84.78 45.68 -82.44
N VAL A 250 -84.28 46.84 -82.87
CA VAL A 250 -85.06 47.78 -83.67
C VAL A 250 -85.41 47.18 -85.03
N SER A 251 -84.47 46.51 -85.69
CA SER A 251 -84.73 45.81 -86.97
C SER A 251 -85.82 44.74 -86.84
N GLY A 252 -85.77 43.93 -85.77
CA GLY A 252 -86.75 42.89 -85.49
C GLY A 252 -88.14 43.43 -85.18
N ARG A 253 -88.25 44.52 -84.38
CA ARG A 253 -89.55 45.15 -84.10
C ARG A 253 -90.15 45.85 -85.31
N VAL A 254 -89.33 46.53 -86.09
CA VAL A 254 -89.75 47.21 -87.33
C VAL A 254 -90.23 46.20 -88.37
N GLY A 255 -89.67 44.99 -88.40
CA GLY A 255 -90.10 43.91 -89.29
C GLY A 255 -91.35 43.13 -88.85
N GLN A 256 -91.84 43.31 -87.61
CA GLN A 256 -93.02 42.60 -87.08
C GLN A 256 -94.29 43.46 -87.02
N ASP A 257 -94.19 44.77 -87.28
CA ASP A 257 -95.33 45.69 -87.18
C ASP A 257 -96.18 45.65 -88.47
N GLN A 258 -97.42 45.15 -88.34
CA GLN A 258 -98.35 45.00 -89.45
C GLN A 258 -98.76 46.34 -90.11
N GLU A 259 -98.68 47.47 -89.40
CA GLU A 259 -98.97 48.78 -89.98
C GLU A 259 -97.77 49.27 -90.80
N LEU A 260 -96.55 49.08 -90.30
CA LEU A 260 -95.33 49.41 -91.03
C LEU A 260 -95.16 48.55 -92.28
N ASP A 261 -95.54 47.27 -92.25
CA ASP A 261 -95.54 46.41 -93.44
C ASP A 261 -96.53 46.89 -94.50
N LYS A 262 -97.73 47.31 -94.10
CA LYS A 262 -98.71 47.92 -95.02
C LYS A 262 -98.19 49.23 -95.60
N LEU A 263 -97.57 50.09 -94.79
CA LEU A 263 -96.97 51.34 -95.25
C LEU A 263 -95.76 51.10 -96.16
N ARG A 264 -94.94 50.07 -95.90
CA ARG A 264 -93.80 49.66 -96.74
C ARG A 264 -94.28 49.08 -98.06
N ALA A 265 -95.28 48.19 -98.05
CA ALA A 265 -95.89 47.66 -99.26
C ALA A 265 -96.47 48.82 -100.11
N LYS A 266 -97.20 49.75 -99.48
CA LYS A 266 -97.74 50.92 -100.17
C LYS A 266 -96.65 51.86 -100.71
N LEU A 267 -95.52 52.01 -99.99
CA LEU A 267 -94.35 52.76 -100.48
C LEU A 267 -93.66 52.04 -101.65
N ALA A 268 -93.52 50.72 -101.60
CA ALA A 268 -92.95 49.91 -102.68
C ALA A 268 -93.84 49.94 -103.93
N ASP A 269 -95.16 49.87 -103.75
CA ASP A 269 -96.15 50.03 -104.82
C ASP A 269 -96.07 51.44 -105.42
N LEU A 270 -96.04 52.49 -104.60
CA LEU A 270 -95.85 53.88 -105.04
C LEU A 270 -94.50 54.11 -105.74
N ASP A 271 -93.41 53.50 -105.26
CA ASP A 271 -92.09 53.60 -105.89
C ASP A 271 -92.05 52.84 -107.22
N SER A 272 -92.75 51.70 -107.32
CA SER A 272 -92.93 50.97 -108.59
C SER A 272 -93.79 51.76 -109.57
N GLU A 273 -94.92 52.32 -109.13
CA GLU A 273 -95.77 53.21 -109.92
C GLU A 273 -95.00 54.46 -110.35
N LEU A 274 -94.26 55.11 -109.45
CA LEU A 274 -93.37 56.23 -109.80
C LEU A 274 -92.30 55.80 -110.80
N ALA A 275 -91.71 54.61 -110.69
CA ALA A 275 -90.75 54.11 -111.67
C ALA A 275 -91.40 53.92 -113.06
N THR A 276 -92.63 53.40 -113.12
CA THR A 276 -93.38 53.25 -114.38
C THR A 276 -93.80 54.59 -114.98
N VAL A 277 -94.25 55.55 -114.16
CA VAL A 277 -94.71 56.87 -114.58
C VAL A 277 -93.53 57.76 -114.95
N ARG A 278 -92.39 57.71 -114.23
CA ARG A 278 -91.13 58.39 -114.59
C ARG A 278 -90.53 57.90 -115.89
N SER A 279 -90.79 56.65 -116.28
CA SER A 279 -90.42 56.14 -117.61
C SER A 279 -91.23 56.79 -118.75
N ARG A 280 -92.37 57.42 -118.45
CA ARG A 280 -93.31 57.98 -119.45
C ARG A 280 -93.45 59.50 -119.39
N PHE A 281 -93.13 60.11 -118.25
CA PHE A 281 -93.32 61.55 -118.00
C PHE A 281 -92.08 62.19 -117.37
N ASN A 282 -91.82 63.45 -117.72
CA ASN A 282 -90.73 64.26 -117.17
C ASN A 282 -90.98 64.62 -115.68
N GLU A 283 -89.92 64.92 -114.92
CA GLU A 283 -90.00 65.07 -113.44
C GLU A 283 -90.99 66.14 -112.94
N ASN A 284 -91.34 67.13 -113.77
CA ASN A 284 -92.25 68.22 -113.42
C ASN A 284 -93.73 67.96 -113.80
N HIS A 285 -94.08 66.76 -114.26
CA HIS A 285 -95.45 66.45 -114.66
C HIS A 285 -96.38 66.44 -113.43
N PRO A 286 -97.58 67.05 -113.50
CA PRO A 286 -98.48 67.16 -112.34
C PRO A 286 -98.79 65.80 -111.70
N THR A 287 -98.89 64.72 -112.49
CA THR A 287 -99.09 63.36 -111.96
C THR A 287 -97.86 62.80 -111.23
N VAL A 288 -96.65 63.07 -111.72
CA VAL A 288 -95.39 62.66 -111.05
C VAL A 288 -95.22 63.41 -109.74
N LEU A 289 -95.50 64.72 -109.75
CA LEU A 289 -95.46 65.56 -108.55
C LEU A 289 -96.49 65.09 -107.50
N SER A 290 -97.72 64.75 -107.91
CA SER A 290 -98.75 64.26 -106.99
C SER A 290 -98.38 62.92 -106.34
N LEU A 291 -97.80 61.98 -107.10
CA LEU A 291 -97.33 60.71 -106.57
C LEU A 291 -96.09 60.89 -105.69
N LEU A 292 -95.22 61.86 -106.01
CA LEU A 292 -94.08 62.22 -105.16
C LEU A 292 -94.53 62.83 -103.83
N GLU A 293 -95.53 63.71 -103.84
CA GLU A 293 -96.15 64.25 -102.63
C GLU A 293 -96.79 63.16 -101.79
N GLU A 294 -97.57 62.26 -102.40
CA GLU A 294 -98.19 61.13 -101.70
C GLU A 294 -97.14 60.17 -101.11
N ARG A 295 -96.10 59.82 -101.89
CA ARG A 295 -94.97 59.01 -101.39
C ARG A 295 -94.25 59.71 -100.25
N ASN A 296 -93.97 61.01 -100.36
CA ASN A 296 -93.28 61.76 -99.30
C ASN A 296 -94.14 61.85 -98.03
N ALA A 297 -95.46 62.04 -98.16
CA ALA A 297 -96.39 62.02 -97.05
C ALA A 297 -96.40 60.66 -96.34
N ILE A 298 -96.54 59.56 -97.09
CA ILE A 298 -96.47 58.20 -96.51
C ILE A 298 -95.09 57.91 -95.91
N ARG A 299 -94.01 58.37 -96.54
CA ARG A 299 -92.64 58.23 -96.01
C ARG A 299 -92.46 59.00 -94.71
N SER A 300 -93.07 60.17 -94.58
CA SER A 300 -93.05 60.95 -93.33
C SER A 300 -93.81 60.23 -92.21
N LEU A 301 -94.98 59.66 -92.51
CA LEU A 301 -95.77 58.85 -91.57
C LEU A 301 -95.01 57.58 -91.14
N TYR A 302 -94.36 56.90 -92.09
CA TYR A 302 -93.51 55.74 -91.84
C TYR A 302 -92.34 56.08 -90.91
N ASN A 303 -91.62 57.18 -91.17
CA ASN A 303 -90.52 57.64 -90.33
C ASN A 303 -90.99 58.07 -88.93
N GLN A 304 -92.14 58.73 -88.83
CA GLN A 304 -92.74 59.11 -87.55
C GLN A 304 -93.08 57.86 -86.72
N LYS A 305 -93.65 56.84 -87.35
CA LYS A 305 -93.98 55.57 -86.69
C LYS A 305 -92.73 54.80 -86.25
N ILE A 306 -91.68 54.76 -87.06
CA ILE A 306 -90.36 54.22 -86.64
C ILE A 306 -89.83 54.98 -85.42
N ALA A 307 -89.90 56.32 -85.42
CA ALA A 307 -89.45 57.14 -84.29
C ALA A 307 -90.26 56.86 -83.00
N THR A 308 -91.55 56.53 -83.11
CA THR A 308 -92.36 56.11 -81.96
C THR A 308 -92.01 54.71 -81.43
N ILE A 309 -91.65 53.78 -82.31
CA ILE A 309 -91.33 52.39 -81.93
C ILE A 309 -89.90 52.29 -81.41
N ALA A 310 -89.00 53.15 -81.89
CA ALA A 310 -87.59 53.17 -81.54
C ALA A 310 -87.08 54.61 -81.25
N PRO A 311 -87.45 55.20 -80.09
CA PRO A 311 -87.12 56.59 -79.76
C PRO A 311 -85.61 56.86 -79.60
N ASN A 312 -84.80 55.81 -79.42
CA ASN A 312 -83.37 55.92 -79.10
C ASN A 312 -82.41 55.48 -80.22
N SER A 313 -82.88 55.12 -81.42
CA SER A 313 -82.02 54.67 -82.53
C SER A 313 -81.87 55.74 -83.61
N LYS A 314 -80.69 56.37 -83.69
CA LYS A 314 -80.35 57.40 -84.71
C LYS A 314 -79.84 56.81 -86.04
N THR A 315 -79.70 55.50 -86.14
CA THR A 315 -79.10 54.84 -87.31
C THR A 315 -80.19 54.30 -88.23
N ILE A 316 -80.25 54.84 -89.45
CA ILE A 316 -81.14 54.39 -90.53
C ILE A 316 -80.62 53.03 -91.01
N LEU A 317 -81.39 51.98 -90.75
CA LEU A 317 -81.08 50.61 -91.19
C LEU A 317 -81.30 50.48 -92.72
N PRO A 318 -80.51 49.65 -93.42
CA PRO A 318 -80.80 49.29 -94.81
C PRO A 318 -82.21 48.68 -94.91
N LEU A 319 -83.07 49.27 -95.75
CA LEU A 319 -84.49 48.94 -95.91
C LEU A 319 -84.74 47.45 -96.26
N ASP A 320 -83.78 46.82 -96.95
CA ASP A 320 -83.94 45.47 -97.52
C ASP A 320 -83.83 44.35 -96.49
N VAL A 321 -83.20 44.59 -95.33
CA VAL A 321 -82.90 43.52 -94.35
C VAL A 321 -84.06 43.29 -93.36
N ALA A 322 -85.00 44.22 -93.24
CA ALA A 322 -86.02 44.16 -92.18
C ALA A 322 -87.25 43.29 -92.52
N SER A 323 -87.44 42.88 -93.78
CA SER A 323 -88.66 42.16 -94.22
C SER A 323 -88.44 40.70 -94.63
N ASP A 324 -87.20 40.30 -94.94
CA ASP A 324 -86.93 38.93 -95.37
C ASP A 324 -87.01 37.94 -94.19
N GLN A 325 -87.70 36.82 -94.38
CA GLN A 325 -87.93 35.80 -93.35
C GLN A 325 -86.59 35.25 -92.82
N LEU A 326 -85.58 35.14 -93.68
CA LEU A 326 -84.21 34.76 -93.30
C LEU A 326 -83.54 35.82 -92.41
N SER A 327 -83.75 37.10 -92.72
CA SER A 327 -83.15 38.20 -91.95
C SER A 327 -83.80 38.36 -90.57
N GLN A 328 -85.11 38.10 -90.45
CA GLN A 328 -85.79 38.04 -89.15
C GLN A 328 -85.25 36.89 -88.27
N GLU A 329 -85.03 35.72 -88.86
CA GLU A 329 -84.43 34.57 -88.17
C GLU A 329 -83.00 34.87 -87.73
N LEU A 330 -82.17 35.47 -88.59
CA LEU A 330 -80.80 35.87 -88.25
C LEU A 330 -80.76 36.96 -87.17
N THR A 331 -81.71 37.91 -87.19
CA THR A 331 -81.85 38.96 -86.17
C THR A 331 -82.25 38.36 -84.82
N SER A 332 -83.22 37.44 -84.81
CA SER A 332 -83.62 36.69 -83.62
C SER A 332 -82.45 35.91 -83.03
N ARG A 333 -81.71 35.16 -83.86
CA ARG A 333 -80.50 34.42 -83.45
C ARG A 333 -79.41 35.33 -82.91
N TYR A 334 -79.23 36.52 -83.49
CA TYR A 334 -78.27 37.52 -83.00
C TYR A 334 -78.66 38.05 -81.63
N ILE A 335 -79.92 38.42 -81.41
CA ILE A 335 -80.43 38.89 -80.11
C ILE A 335 -80.26 37.79 -79.06
N ILE A 336 -80.70 36.56 -79.35
CA ILE A 336 -80.57 35.41 -78.45
C ILE A 336 -79.10 35.17 -78.09
N SER A 337 -78.22 35.09 -79.09
CA SER A 337 -76.78 34.87 -78.87
C SER A 337 -76.14 36.01 -78.07
N ASN A 338 -76.59 37.27 -78.24
CA ASN A 338 -76.05 38.40 -77.48
C ASN A 338 -76.56 38.40 -76.03
N THR A 339 -77.83 38.05 -75.79
CA THR A 339 -78.34 37.85 -74.43
C THR A 339 -77.64 36.68 -73.73
N GLU A 340 -77.32 35.62 -74.46
CA GLU A 340 -76.54 34.48 -73.97
C GLU A 340 -75.11 34.90 -73.61
N GLN A 341 -74.45 35.69 -74.46
CA GLN A 341 -73.12 36.26 -74.17
C GLN A 341 -73.12 37.07 -72.86
N LEU A 342 -74.11 37.95 -72.66
CA LEU A 342 -74.22 38.75 -71.44
C LEU A 342 -74.45 37.88 -70.20
N ALA A 343 -75.34 36.89 -70.30
CA ALA A 343 -75.62 35.96 -69.21
C ALA A 343 -74.38 35.10 -68.86
N LEU A 344 -73.63 34.64 -69.85
CA LEU A 344 -72.38 33.90 -69.64
C LEU A 344 -71.28 34.78 -69.04
N ALA A 345 -71.17 36.03 -69.49
CA ALA A 345 -70.22 36.99 -68.93
C ALA A 345 -70.54 37.32 -67.47
N GLU A 346 -71.81 37.52 -67.11
CA GLU A 346 -72.22 37.75 -65.72
C GLU A 346 -71.91 36.52 -64.85
N LYS A 347 -72.26 35.32 -65.28
CA LYS A 347 -71.91 34.07 -64.59
C LYS A 347 -70.40 33.94 -64.36
N LEU A 348 -69.60 34.27 -65.37
CA LEU A 348 -68.14 34.26 -65.27
C LEU A 348 -67.65 35.24 -64.20
N THR A 349 -68.21 36.45 -64.12
CA THR A 349 -67.81 37.41 -63.06
C THR A 349 -68.16 36.94 -61.66
N VAL A 350 -69.25 36.19 -61.48
CA VAL A 350 -69.61 35.59 -60.18
C VAL A 350 -68.59 34.53 -59.79
N LEU A 351 -68.26 33.62 -60.70
CA LEU A 351 -67.23 32.60 -60.44
C LEU A 351 -65.85 33.19 -60.20
N GLN A 352 -65.47 34.27 -60.91
CA GLN A 352 -64.21 34.97 -60.67
C GLN A 352 -64.12 35.58 -59.27
N ARG A 353 -65.24 36.11 -58.75
CA ARG A 353 -65.30 36.59 -57.37
C ARG A 353 -65.19 35.43 -56.39
N GLU A 354 -65.89 34.32 -56.64
CA GLU A 354 -65.82 33.12 -55.81
C GLU A 354 -64.39 32.54 -55.79
N ARG A 355 -63.74 32.45 -56.95
CA ARG A 355 -62.33 32.05 -57.09
C ARG A 355 -61.41 32.96 -56.28
N ALA A 356 -61.59 34.29 -56.39
CA ALA A 356 -60.77 35.25 -55.66
C ALA A 356 -60.94 35.11 -54.13
N ILE A 357 -62.16 34.83 -53.66
CA ILE A 357 -62.43 34.54 -52.24
C ILE A 357 -61.72 33.26 -51.81
N LEU A 358 -61.89 32.17 -52.55
CA LEU A 358 -61.24 30.88 -52.27
C LEU A 358 -59.71 30.96 -52.31
N GLN A 359 -59.15 31.71 -53.26
CA GLN A 359 -57.71 31.97 -53.36
C GLN A 359 -57.19 32.76 -52.15
N ASN A 360 -57.88 33.83 -51.75
CA ASN A 360 -57.51 34.59 -50.55
C ASN A 360 -57.62 33.74 -49.27
N ASP A 361 -58.64 32.88 -49.16
CA ASP A 361 -58.77 31.98 -48.01
C ASP A 361 -57.63 30.96 -47.96
N LEU A 362 -57.20 30.44 -49.11
CA LEU A 362 -56.03 29.56 -49.24
C LEU A 362 -54.72 30.26 -48.86
N GLU A 363 -54.54 31.53 -49.22
CA GLU A 363 -53.35 32.32 -48.85
C GLU A 363 -53.28 32.62 -47.35
N GLN A 364 -54.41 32.77 -46.68
CA GLN A 364 -54.46 33.02 -45.24
C GLN A 364 -54.29 31.77 -44.38
N LEU A 365 -54.52 30.57 -44.95
CA LEU A 365 -54.41 29.31 -44.23
C LEU A 365 -53.01 29.05 -43.64
N PRO A 366 -51.89 29.21 -44.39
CA PRO A 366 -50.54 29.05 -43.84
C PRO A 366 -50.26 29.97 -42.65
N ILE A 367 -50.73 31.23 -42.70
CA ILE A 367 -50.56 32.20 -41.60
C ILE A 367 -51.30 31.73 -40.35
N LYS A 368 -52.53 31.23 -40.52
CA LYS A 368 -53.32 30.66 -39.42
C LYS A 368 -52.65 29.41 -38.84
N GLN A 369 -52.07 28.55 -39.69
CA GLN A 369 -51.35 27.35 -39.29
C GLN A 369 -50.06 27.68 -38.53
N GLN A 370 -49.25 28.62 -39.01
CA GLN A 370 -47.99 29.01 -38.35
C GLN A 370 -48.23 29.43 -36.89
N ARG A 371 -49.28 30.22 -36.65
CA ARG A 371 -49.66 30.63 -35.29
C ARG A 371 -50.17 29.47 -34.45
N LEU A 372 -50.91 28.52 -35.02
CA LEU A 372 -51.31 27.29 -34.32
C LEU A 372 -50.08 26.47 -33.94
N THR A 373 -49.14 26.24 -34.85
CA THR A 373 -47.90 25.49 -34.59
C THR A 373 -47.08 26.13 -33.47
N ALA A 374 -46.99 27.46 -33.43
CA ALA A 374 -46.30 28.16 -32.34
C ALA A 374 -46.98 27.91 -30.97
N LEU A 375 -48.31 27.92 -30.92
CA LEU A 375 -49.08 27.63 -29.70
C LEU A 375 -48.97 26.15 -29.29
N VAL A 376 -49.03 25.22 -30.24
CA VAL A 376 -48.84 23.78 -30.01
C VAL A 376 -47.45 23.54 -29.42
N ARG A 377 -46.40 24.14 -30.02
CA ARG A 377 -45.03 24.04 -29.50
C ARG A 377 -44.91 24.58 -28.08
N GLN A 378 -45.52 25.74 -27.80
CA GLN A 378 -45.51 26.32 -26.45
C GLN A 378 -46.20 25.42 -25.42
N ARG A 379 -47.32 24.78 -25.80
CA ARG A 379 -48.00 23.79 -24.95
C ARG A 379 -47.12 22.56 -24.73
N GLU A 380 -46.49 22.04 -25.77
CA GLU A 380 -45.60 20.87 -25.69
C GLU A 380 -44.40 21.14 -24.78
N GLU A 381 -43.68 22.25 -24.98
CA GLU A 381 -42.57 22.68 -24.13
C GLU A 381 -43.00 22.81 -22.65
N ALA A 382 -44.16 23.43 -22.40
CA ALA A 382 -44.71 23.57 -21.06
C ALA A 382 -45.08 22.22 -20.42
N THR A 383 -45.64 21.30 -21.22
CA THR A 383 -46.04 19.95 -20.79
C THR A 383 -44.82 19.08 -20.48
N GLU A 384 -43.78 19.13 -21.32
CA GLU A 384 -42.53 18.41 -21.11
C GLU A 384 -41.82 18.90 -19.84
N SER A 385 -41.75 20.22 -19.65
CA SER A 385 -41.22 20.83 -18.43
C SER A 385 -42.01 20.39 -17.19
N LEU A 386 -43.35 20.43 -17.25
CA LEU A 386 -44.21 19.97 -16.16
C LEU A 386 -43.95 18.49 -15.84
N LYS A 387 -43.92 17.62 -16.85
CA LYS A 387 -43.65 16.18 -16.69
C LYS A 387 -42.26 15.94 -16.10
N PHE A 388 -41.26 16.68 -16.54
CA PHE A 388 -39.91 16.62 -15.99
C PHE A 388 -39.90 16.99 -14.50
N LEU A 389 -40.50 18.12 -14.12
CA LEU A 389 -40.58 18.54 -12.72
C LEU A 389 -41.39 17.57 -11.86
N GLN A 390 -42.48 16.99 -12.38
CA GLN A 390 -43.26 15.96 -11.69
C GLN A 390 -42.45 14.68 -11.45
N ASN A 391 -41.75 14.18 -12.47
CA ASN A 391 -40.88 13.02 -12.32
C ASN A 391 -39.79 13.28 -11.27
N LYS A 392 -39.19 14.47 -11.28
CA LYS A 392 -38.19 14.85 -10.28
C LYS A 392 -38.77 15.03 -8.87
N LEU A 393 -39.99 15.51 -8.76
CA LEU A 393 -40.69 15.59 -7.48
C LEU A 393 -40.95 14.18 -6.92
N GLU A 394 -41.36 13.24 -7.76
CA GLU A 394 -41.61 11.86 -7.35
C GLU A 394 -40.30 11.13 -6.98
N GLU A 395 -39.24 11.31 -7.76
CA GLU A 395 -37.88 10.85 -7.39
C GLU A 395 -37.46 11.41 -6.03
N ALA A 396 -37.70 12.70 -5.76
CA ALA A 396 -37.39 13.33 -4.47
C ALA A 396 -38.24 12.78 -3.31
N ARG A 397 -39.53 12.51 -3.54
CA ARG A 397 -40.40 11.88 -2.53
C ARG A 397 -39.97 10.47 -2.21
N ILE A 398 -39.61 9.68 -3.23
CA ILE A 398 -39.09 8.32 -3.05
C ILE A 398 -37.76 8.37 -2.30
N ALA A 399 -36.85 9.28 -2.66
CA ALA A 399 -35.56 9.42 -1.99
C ALA A 399 -35.70 9.86 -0.51
N GLU A 400 -36.63 10.76 -0.19
CA GLU A 400 -36.91 11.17 1.20
C GLU A 400 -37.57 10.04 2.01
N ALA A 401 -38.38 9.20 1.37
CA ALA A 401 -39.03 8.04 2.00
C ALA A 401 -38.10 6.81 2.09
N GLN A 402 -37.09 6.71 1.21
CA GLN A 402 -36.11 5.63 1.21
C GLN A 402 -35.15 5.81 2.38
N LEU A 403 -35.27 4.94 3.39
CA LEU A 403 -34.35 4.85 4.52
C LEU A 403 -33.05 4.11 4.16
N VAL A 404 -32.58 4.22 2.91
CA VAL A 404 -31.44 3.44 2.41
C VAL A 404 -30.20 4.32 2.35
N SER A 405 -29.23 4.04 3.23
CA SER A 405 -27.91 4.66 3.20
C SER A 405 -27.12 4.26 1.95
N ASN A 406 -26.27 5.17 1.45
CA ASN A 406 -25.22 4.85 0.49
C ASN A 406 -24.02 4.13 1.14
N ILE A 407 -24.02 3.94 2.46
CA ILE A 407 -23.04 3.19 3.22
C ILE A 407 -23.68 1.89 3.69
N ARG A 408 -22.99 0.77 3.50
CA ARG A 408 -23.45 -0.53 4.01
C ARG A 408 -22.33 -1.22 4.76
N ILE A 409 -22.68 -1.89 5.85
CA ILE A 409 -21.74 -2.73 6.60
C ILE A 409 -21.57 -4.04 5.85
N ILE A 410 -20.36 -4.33 5.40
CA ILE A 410 -20.01 -5.60 4.73
C ILE A 410 -19.56 -6.64 5.76
N ALA A 411 -18.84 -6.16 6.78
CA ALA A 411 -18.35 -6.99 7.87
C ALA A 411 -18.47 -6.20 9.17
N GLU A 412 -19.28 -6.73 10.09
CA GLU A 412 -19.37 -6.24 11.46
C GLU A 412 -18.10 -6.60 12.24
N ALA A 413 -17.82 -5.80 13.26
CA ALA A 413 -16.79 -6.08 14.24
C ALA A 413 -17.09 -7.39 14.97
N GLN A 414 -16.08 -8.26 15.09
CA GLN A 414 -16.14 -9.52 15.84
C GLN A 414 -15.18 -9.44 17.02
N VAL A 415 -15.56 -10.07 18.14
CA VAL A 415 -14.73 -10.12 19.35
C VAL A 415 -13.40 -10.85 19.03
N PRO A 416 -12.24 -10.17 19.11
CA PRO A 416 -10.96 -10.78 18.77
C PRO A 416 -10.56 -11.80 19.84
N SER A 417 -10.10 -12.98 19.39
CA SER A 417 -9.67 -14.07 20.29
C SER A 417 -8.25 -13.89 20.83
N LEU A 418 -7.45 -13.02 20.22
CA LEU A 418 -6.06 -12.76 20.59
C LEU A 418 -5.83 -11.24 20.69
N PRO A 419 -5.03 -10.77 21.67
CA PRO A 419 -4.68 -9.37 21.78
C PRO A 419 -3.74 -8.95 20.65
N SER A 420 -3.93 -7.73 20.13
CA SER A 420 -3.06 -7.14 19.11
C SER A 420 -1.74 -6.66 19.70
N GLU A 421 -1.79 -6.10 20.92
CA GLU A 421 -0.61 -5.60 21.62
C GLU A 421 -0.55 -6.08 23.08
N PRO A 422 0.66 -6.33 23.62
CA PRO A 422 1.94 -6.40 22.93
C PRO A 422 2.13 -7.73 22.16
N ASN A 423 2.71 -7.68 20.97
CA ASN A 423 3.00 -8.89 20.20
C ASN A 423 4.13 -9.70 20.88
N LYS A 424 3.73 -10.77 21.59
CA LYS A 424 4.63 -11.65 22.36
C LYS A 424 5.85 -12.12 21.56
N LYS A 425 5.68 -12.39 20.26
CA LYS A 425 6.78 -12.83 19.38
C LYS A 425 7.82 -11.74 19.16
N VAL A 426 7.37 -10.51 18.89
CA VAL A 426 8.25 -9.37 18.62
C VAL A 426 9.04 -9.00 19.87
N VAL A 427 8.37 -8.91 21.03
CA VAL A 427 9.03 -8.61 22.30
C VAL A 427 10.07 -9.67 22.64
N LEU A 428 9.76 -10.95 22.44
CA LEU A 428 10.71 -12.04 22.72
C LEU A 428 11.93 -12.01 21.79
N VAL A 429 11.74 -11.73 20.50
CA VAL A 429 12.84 -11.59 19.53
C VAL A 429 13.77 -10.43 19.91
N LEU A 430 13.19 -9.26 20.23
CA LEU A 430 13.97 -8.10 20.66
C LEU A 430 14.70 -8.37 21.98
N ALA A 431 14.04 -9.02 22.93
CA ALA A 431 14.65 -9.42 24.21
C ALA A 431 15.82 -10.38 24.02
N THR A 432 15.70 -11.38 23.15
CA THR A 432 16.81 -12.29 22.83
C THR A 432 17.98 -11.57 22.17
N ALA A 433 17.70 -10.67 21.22
CA ALA A 433 18.75 -9.89 20.55
C ALA A 433 19.49 -8.99 21.56
N ALA A 434 18.74 -8.21 22.36
CA ALA A 434 19.30 -7.37 23.40
C ALA A 434 20.07 -8.17 24.46
N GLY A 435 19.54 -9.32 24.87
CA GLY A 435 20.18 -10.22 25.84
C GLY A 435 21.52 -10.75 25.35
N ILE A 436 21.62 -11.17 24.09
CA ILE A 436 22.88 -11.62 23.48
C ILE A 436 23.89 -10.47 23.43
N THR A 437 23.47 -9.29 22.96
CA THR A 437 24.36 -8.12 22.89
C THR A 437 24.89 -7.74 24.27
N LEU A 438 24.04 -7.72 25.29
CA LEU A 438 24.45 -7.41 26.67
C LEU A 438 25.36 -8.50 27.25
N ALA A 439 25.08 -9.77 26.96
CA ALA A 439 25.90 -10.90 27.38
C ALA A 439 27.30 -10.87 26.75
N ILE A 440 27.41 -10.53 25.47
CA ILE A 440 28.71 -10.31 24.81
C ILE A 440 29.42 -9.10 25.46
N GLY A 441 28.69 -8.01 25.70
CA GLY A 441 29.21 -6.83 26.37
C GLY A 441 29.80 -7.13 27.75
N ILE A 442 29.10 -7.90 28.59
CA ILE A 442 29.60 -8.24 29.92
C ILE A 442 30.81 -9.18 29.86
N ILE A 443 30.86 -10.10 28.88
CA ILE A 443 32.03 -10.96 28.65
C ILE A 443 33.25 -10.10 28.34
N LEU A 444 33.13 -9.16 27.39
CA LEU A 444 34.24 -8.29 27.01
C LEU A 444 34.67 -7.37 28.16
N LEU A 445 33.72 -6.83 28.93
CA LEU A 445 34.03 -6.00 30.09
C LEU A 445 34.81 -6.78 31.16
N LEU A 446 34.35 -7.99 31.49
CA LEU A 446 35.03 -8.85 32.46
C LEU A 446 36.39 -9.35 31.95
N GLU A 447 36.57 -9.45 30.63
CA GLU A 447 37.85 -9.81 30.02
C GLU A 447 38.86 -8.67 30.12
N VAL A 448 38.44 -7.42 29.86
CA VAL A 448 39.33 -6.25 29.95
C VAL A 448 39.79 -6.00 31.40
N ILE A 449 38.97 -6.35 32.40
CA ILE A 449 39.32 -6.21 33.82
C ILE A 449 40.28 -7.32 34.29
N ASP A 450 40.36 -8.45 33.58
CA ASP A 450 41.15 -9.61 34.00
C ASP A 450 42.59 -9.56 33.49
N ASN A 451 43.52 -9.11 34.35
CA ASN A 451 44.93 -8.91 33.98
C ASN A 451 45.86 -10.10 34.27
N LYS A 452 45.33 -11.33 34.28
CA LYS A 452 46.12 -12.54 34.59
C LYS A 452 46.72 -13.18 33.34
N LEU A 453 47.88 -13.82 33.52
CA LEU A 453 48.51 -14.65 32.50
C LEU A 453 47.78 -15.99 32.39
N TYR A 454 47.27 -16.33 31.21
CA TYR A 454 46.50 -17.56 30.99
C TYR A 454 47.21 -18.58 30.08
N ASP A 455 48.14 -18.12 29.23
CA ASP A 455 48.78 -18.97 28.23
C ASP A 455 50.30 -19.09 28.45
N VAL A 456 50.84 -20.25 28.05
CA VAL A 456 52.27 -20.61 28.11
C VAL A 456 53.06 -19.80 27.09
N SER A 457 52.49 -19.58 25.91
CA SER A 457 53.10 -18.80 24.83
C SER A 457 53.16 -17.30 25.17
N ASP A 458 52.15 -16.78 25.88
CA ASP A 458 52.18 -15.42 26.42
C ASP A 458 53.35 -15.25 27.40
N ALA A 459 53.63 -16.27 28.24
CA ALA A 459 54.71 -16.21 29.22
C ALA A 459 56.08 -16.07 28.57
N GLU A 460 56.32 -16.82 27.49
CA GLU A 460 57.57 -16.79 26.72
C GLU A 460 57.74 -15.46 25.98
N ALA A 461 56.67 -14.96 25.35
CA ALA A 461 56.67 -13.69 24.63
C ALA A 461 56.95 -12.49 25.53
N LEU A 462 56.37 -12.47 26.74
CA LEU A 462 56.51 -11.38 27.69
C LEU A 462 57.86 -11.40 28.41
N LEU A 463 58.36 -12.58 28.81
CA LEU A 463 59.66 -12.70 29.50
C LEU A 463 60.86 -12.67 28.55
N LYS A 464 60.68 -12.98 27.26
CA LYS A 464 61.77 -13.08 26.26
C LYS A 464 62.90 -14.03 26.68
N LEU A 465 62.57 -15.02 27.51
CA LEU A 465 63.48 -16.05 27.99
C LEU A 465 63.11 -17.41 27.39
N PRO A 466 64.10 -18.26 27.10
CA PRO A 466 63.84 -19.60 26.61
C PRO A 466 63.12 -20.44 27.67
N ARG A 467 62.09 -21.16 27.24
CA ARG A 467 61.32 -22.08 28.10
C ARG A 467 62.12 -23.35 28.40
N LEU A 468 62.37 -23.59 29.69
CA LEU A 468 63.02 -24.80 30.19
C LEU A 468 62.01 -25.95 30.32
N GLY A 469 60.84 -25.71 30.90
CA GLY A 469 59.84 -26.77 31.08
C GLY A 469 58.48 -26.23 31.52
N VAL A 470 57.47 -27.08 31.38
CA VAL A 470 56.12 -26.84 31.91
C VAL A 470 55.89 -27.91 32.98
N LEU A 471 55.55 -27.51 34.20
CA LEU A 471 55.35 -28.40 35.33
C LEU A 471 53.85 -28.51 35.67
N PRO A 472 53.38 -29.70 36.07
CA PRO A 472 51.99 -29.91 36.44
C PRO A 472 51.65 -29.22 37.76
N GLU A 473 50.36 -29.03 38.05
CA GLU A 473 49.96 -28.64 39.40
C GLU A 473 50.08 -29.84 40.35
N ILE A 474 50.96 -29.72 41.35
CA ILE A 474 51.17 -30.77 42.34
C ILE A 474 50.00 -30.79 43.33
N PRO A 475 49.37 -31.96 43.58
CA PRO A 475 48.26 -32.07 44.53
C PRO A 475 48.75 -31.76 45.96
N LEU A 476 47.86 -31.24 46.80
CA LEU A 476 48.18 -30.79 48.18
C LEU A 476 48.89 -31.87 49.02
N SER A 477 48.60 -33.14 48.78
CA SER A 477 49.24 -34.29 49.45
C SER A 477 50.72 -34.44 49.08
N ALA A 478 51.09 -34.18 47.83
CA ALA A 478 52.44 -34.36 47.32
C ALA A 478 53.31 -33.09 47.43
N LEU A 479 52.77 -31.98 47.95
CA LEU A 479 53.54 -30.73 48.16
C LEU A 479 54.58 -30.82 49.28
N SER A 480 54.37 -31.73 50.26
CA SER A 480 55.32 -31.96 51.35
C SER A 480 56.14 -33.20 51.07
N LEU A 481 57.46 -33.05 51.09
CA LEU A 481 58.43 -34.13 50.94
C LEU A 481 58.74 -34.84 52.26
N LYS A 482 57.90 -34.66 53.29
CA LYS A 482 57.95 -35.47 54.53
C LYS A 482 57.80 -36.95 54.24
N HIS A 483 56.94 -37.29 53.28
CA HIS A 483 56.70 -38.63 52.77
C HIS A 483 57.07 -38.67 51.28
N PRO A 484 58.36 -38.81 50.96
CA PRO A 484 58.85 -38.64 49.58
C PRO A 484 58.27 -39.65 48.59
N GLU A 485 57.81 -40.81 49.07
CA GLU A 485 57.16 -41.85 48.26
C GLU A 485 55.92 -41.35 47.50
N GLN A 486 55.18 -40.38 48.04
CA GLN A 486 53.96 -39.87 47.39
C GLN A 486 54.24 -39.07 46.12
N PHE A 487 55.40 -38.41 46.06
CA PHE A 487 55.84 -37.69 44.87
C PHE A 487 56.74 -38.57 43.99
N LEU A 488 57.75 -39.23 44.58
CA LEU A 488 58.75 -39.99 43.83
C LEU A 488 58.19 -41.26 43.17
N ALA A 489 57.07 -41.82 43.64
CA ALA A 489 56.42 -42.97 43.01
C ALA A 489 55.50 -42.58 41.83
N ASP A 490 55.07 -41.32 41.73
CA ASP A 490 54.19 -40.86 40.65
C ASP A 490 55.00 -40.37 39.45
N LEU A 491 55.11 -41.23 38.44
CA LEU A 491 55.85 -40.93 37.22
C LEU A 491 55.32 -39.69 36.48
N SER A 492 54.00 -39.41 36.57
CA SER A 492 53.38 -38.26 35.90
C SER A 492 53.85 -36.93 36.50
N LEU A 493 54.21 -36.93 37.79
CA LEU A 493 54.74 -35.78 38.51
C LEU A 493 56.27 -35.69 38.42
N VAL A 494 56.97 -36.82 38.41
CA VAL A 494 58.45 -36.87 38.38
C VAL A 494 59.02 -36.59 36.98
N GLU A 495 58.40 -37.10 35.92
CA GLU A 495 58.95 -37.01 34.56
C GLU A 495 59.14 -35.56 34.06
N PRO A 496 58.20 -34.61 34.32
CA PRO A 496 58.41 -33.20 33.99
C PRO A 496 59.64 -32.59 34.68
N TYR A 497 59.91 -32.95 35.94
CA TYR A 497 61.09 -32.50 36.69
C TYR A 497 62.37 -33.18 36.18
N ARG A 498 62.31 -34.46 35.79
CA ARG A 498 63.43 -35.18 35.18
C ARG A 498 63.83 -34.56 33.85
N LEU A 499 62.86 -34.21 33.00
CA LEU A 499 63.12 -33.51 31.74
C LEU A 499 63.68 -32.11 31.98
N LEU A 500 63.16 -31.38 32.98
CA LEU A 500 63.70 -30.08 33.37
C LEU A 500 65.18 -30.20 33.78
N LEU A 501 65.53 -31.16 34.64
CA LEU A 501 66.90 -31.41 35.06
C LEU A 501 67.82 -31.72 33.87
N LYS A 502 67.38 -32.62 32.97
CA LYS A 502 68.16 -32.95 31.76
C LYS A 502 68.37 -31.74 30.85
N LYS A 503 67.35 -30.90 30.66
CA LYS A 503 67.48 -29.68 29.85
C LYS A 503 68.42 -28.65 30.47
N LEU A 504 68.48 -28.57 31.80
CA LEU A 504 69.46 -27.76 32.51
C LEU A 504 70.87 -28.30 32.23
N GLU A 505 71.10 -29.60 32.44
CA GLU A 505 72.40 -30.26 32.19
C GLU A 505 72.92 -30.07 30.75
N PHE A 506 72.05 -30.11 29.74
CA PHE A 506 72.45 -29.96 28.32
C PHE A 506 72.76 -28.53 27.90
N ARG A 507 72.47 -27.53 28.72
CA ARG A 507 72.55 -26.12 28.31
C ARG A 507 73.94 -25.51 28.43
N THR A 508 74.79 -26.09 29.27
CA THR A 508 76.18 -25.67 29.46
C THR A 508 77.12 -26.79 29.03
N GLN A 509 78.30 -26.43 28.52
CA GLN A 509 79.34 -27.42 28.19
C GLN A 509 80.03 -27.94 29.46
N GLU A 510 80.03 -27.13 30.53
CA GLU A 510 80.50 -27.50 31.86
C GLU A 510 79.34 -28.05 32.71
N LYS A 511 79.66 -28.92 33.68
CA LYS A 511 78.68 -29.52 34.59
C LYS A 511 78.08 -28.43 35.48
N LEU A 512 76.76 -28.20 35.37
CA LEU A 512 76.04 -27.32 36.29
C LEU A 512 76.09 -27.89 37.72
N LYS A 513 76.72 -27.15 38.62
CA LYS A 513 76.83 -27.45 40.04
C LYS A 513 76.07 -26.48 40.90
N LEU A 514 75.85 -25.22 40.49
CA LEU A 514 75.23 -24.22 41.36
C LEU A 514 74.19 -23.38 40.61
N ILE A 515 72.92 -23.56 40.95
CA ILE A 515 71.80 -22.87 40.32
C ILE A 515 70.97 -22.07 41.33
N VAL A 516 70.50 -20.91 40.90
CA VAL A 516 69.56 -20.07 41.67
C VAL A 516 68.16 -20.27 41.14
N VAL A 517 67.19 -20.44 42.03
CA VAL A 517 65.77 -20.55 41.70
C VAL A 517 65.02 -19.36 42.29
N SER A 518 64.35 -18.59 41.44
CA SER A 518 63.52 -17.44 41.84
C SER A 518 62.19 -17.41 41.07
N SER A 519 61.32 -16.47 41.43
CA SER A 519 60.01 -16.26 40.80
C SER A 519 59.68 -14.77 40.62
N THR A 520 58.73 -14.46 39.76
CA THR A 520 58.36 -13.07 39.45
C THR A 520 57.62 -12.45 40.61
N VAL A 521 56.70 -13.19 41.22
CA VAL A 521 55.91 -12.77 42.37
C VAL A 521 55.87 -13.87 43.44
N SER A 522 55.54 -13.50 44.67
CA SER A 522 55.40 -14.47 45.76
C SER A 522 54.20 -15.40 45.52
N GLY A 523 54.41 -16.71 45.59
CA GLY A 523 53.33 -17.71 45.48
C GLY A 523 53.32 -18.54 44.20
N GLU A 524 54.23 -18.30 43.25
CA GLU A 524 54.33 -19.06 41.99
C GLU A 524 54.88 -20.49 42.15
N GLY A 525 55.30 -20.87 43.36
CA GLY A 525 55.75 -22.21 43.67
C GLY A 525 57.26 -22.43 43.62
N LYS A 526 58.08 -21.37 43.66
CA LYS A 526 59.56 -21.46 43.62
C LYS A 526 60.17 -22.50 44.56
N SER A 527 59.78 -22.47 45.83
CA SER A 527 60.34 -23.35 46.87
C SER A 527 59.94 -24.81 46.64
N ILE A 528 58.74 -25.02 46.11
CA ILE A 528 58.24 -26.34 45.71
C ILE A 528 59.05 -26.84 44.52
N VAL A 529 59.18 -26.05 43.46
CA VAL A 529 59.95 -26.45 42.29
C VAL A 529 61.42 -26.73 42.64
N ALA A 530 62.05 -25.89 43.46
CA ALA A 530 63.44 -26.07 43.91
C ALA A 530 63.62 -27.39 44.69
N SER A 531 62.77 -27.65 45.68
CA SER A 531 62.83 -28.88 46.49
C SER A 531 62.51 -30.14 45.71
N HIS A 532 61.53 -30.09 44.81
CA HIS A 532 61.13 -31.25 44.02
C HIS A 532 62.15 -31.56 42.92
N LEU A 533 62.76 -30.53 42.32
CA LEU A 533 63.91 -30.70 41.43
C LEU A 533 65.11 -31.32 42.17
N ALA A 534 65.36 -30.87 43.42
CA ALA A 534 66.42 -31.43 44.27
C ALA A 534 66.16 -32.91 44.59
N ALA A 535 64.91 -33.26 44.93
CA ALA A 535 64.48 -34.63 45.18
C ALA A 535 64.65 -35.53 43.95
N VAL A 536 64.29 -35.06 42.76
CA VAL A 536 64.49 -35.82 41.50
C VAL A 536 65.98 -35.99 41.18
N SER A 537 66.80 -34.96 41.39
CA SER A 537 68.26 -35.04 41.22
C SER A 537 68.89 -36.08 42.16
N ALA A 538 68.51 -36.06 43.44
CA ALA A 538 68.97 -37.01 44.44
C ALA A 538 68.54 -38.46 44.14
N MET A 539 67.30 -38.64 43.66
CA MET A 539 66.80 -39.94 43.18
C MET A 539 67.63 -40.50 42.01
N LEU A 540 68.24 -39.63 41.19
CA LEU A 540 69.18 -40.01 40.13
C LEU A 540 70.62 -40.21 40.64
N SER A 541 70.79 -40.42 41.95
CA SER A 541 72.07 -40.68 42.62
C SER A 541 73.09 -39.53 42.54
N GLN A 542 72.65 -38.30 42.31
CA GLN A 542 73.49 -37.10 42.45
C GLN A 542 73.52 -36.67 43.92
N GLN A 543 74.70 -36.30 44.44
CA GLN A 543 74.78 -35.66 45.76
C GLN A 543 74.25 -34.23 45.67
N THR A 544 73.05 -33.99 46.19
CA THR A 544 72.34 -32.72 46.00
C THR A 544 72.17 -31.97 47.30
N LEU A 545 72.52 -30.68 47.30
CA LEU A 545 72.30 -29.76 48.41
C LEU A 545 71.26 -28.71 48.04
N ILE A 546 70.23 -28.52 48.87
CA ILE A 546 69.32 -27.38 48.76
C ILE A 546 69.64 -26.35 49.85
N ILE A 547 69.80 -25.09 49.45
CA ILE A 547 70.07 -23.96 50.35
C ILE A 547 68.84 -23.05 50.38
N ASP A 548 68.24 -22.88 51.56
CA ASP A 548 67.13 -21.94 51.79
C ASP A 548 67.68 -20.54 52.04
N ALA A 549 67.96 -19.79 50.96
CA ALA A 549 68.42 -18.41 51.01
C ALA A 549 67.27 -17.39 51.05
N ASP A 550 66.01 -17.82 51.14
CA ASP A 550 64.87 -16.96 51.44
C ASP A 550 64.77 -16.69 52.95
N LEU A 551 65.72 -15.91 53.47
CA LEU A 551 65.80 -15.54 54.89
C LEU A 551 64.59 -14.72 55.36
N ARG A 552 63.75 -14.22 54.44
CA ARG A 552 62.57 -13.40 54.73
C ARG A 552 61.35 -14.27 55.00
N LYS A 553 61.11 -15.30 54.18
CA LYS A 553 59.98 -16.23 54.31
C LYS A 553 60.46 -17.67 54.07
N PRO A 554 61.29 -18.24 54.96
CA PRO A 554 61.88 -19.57 54.77
C PRO A 554 60.81 -20.66 54.78
N LYS A 555 60.88 -21.57 53.81
CA LYS A 555 59.86 -22.61 53.60
C LYS A 555 60.44 -24.00 53.44
N GLN A 556 61.73 -24.16 53.13
CA GLN A 556 62.30 -25.47 52.77
C GLN A 556 62.26 -26.46 53.93
N HIS A 557 62.53 -25.99 55.16
CA HIS A 557 62.42 -26.81 56.37
C HIS A 557 61.02 -27.43 56.54
N ARG A 558 59.95 -26.70 56.15
CA ARG A 558 58.57 -27.22 56.23
C ARG A 558 58.26 -28.21 55.12
N ILE A 559 58.77 -27.96 53.91
CA ILE A 559 58.57 -28.84 52.75
C ILE A 559 59.21 -30.19 53.02
N LEU A 560 60.48 -30.21 53.45
CA LEU A 560 61.27 -31.41 53.70
C LEU A 560 61.06 -32.04 55.08
N GLY A 561 60.38 -31.34 56.00
CA GLY A 561 60.08 -31.87 57.34
C GLY A 561 61.24 -31.84 58.32
N ILE A 562 62.19 -30.92 58.13
CA ILE A 562 63.41 -30.80 58.92
C ILE A 562 63.32 -29.61 59.89
N THR A 563 64.10 -29.64 60.96
CA THR A 563 64.19 -28.54 61.93
C THR A 563 64.94 -27.34 61.34
N PRO A 564 64.50 -26.09 61.61
CA PRO A 564 65.05 -24.89 60.99
C PRO A 564 66.44 -24.46 61.50
N LYS A 565 67.00 -25.14 62.51
CA LYS A 565 68.35 -24.87 63.04
C LYS A 565 69.11 -26.20 63.20
N PRO A 566 70.43 -26.24 62.98
CA PRO A 566 71.29 -25.15 62.47
C PRO A 566 71.03 -24.82 60.99
N GLY A 567 71.37 -23.61 60.54
CA GLY A 567 71.17 -23.17 59.16
C GLY A 567 72.14 -22.08 58.68
N LEU A 568 71.83 -21.49 57.53
CA LEU A 568 72.67 -20.56 56.77
C LEU A 568 73.15 -19.35 57.59
N THR A 569 72.23 -18.77 58.37
CA THR A 569 72.55 -17.65 59.27
C THR A 569 73.53 -18.05 60.37
N ASP A 570 73.45 -19.29 60.87
CA ASP A 570 74.36 -19.80 61.88
C ASP A 570 75.77 -20.02 61.27
N VAL A 571 75.89 -20.52 60.03
CA VAL A 571 77.21 -20.69 59.36
C VAL A 571 77.90 -19.36 59.07
N ILE A 572 77.13 -18.30 58.81
CA ILE A 572 77.69 -17.00 58.43
C ILE A 572 78.01 -16.12 59.65
N ASP A 573 77.23 -16.22 60.73
CA ASP A 573 77.36 -15.39 61.93
C ASP A 573 78.07 -16.11 63.11
N THR A 574 78.21 -17.44 63.06
CA THR A 574 78.89 -18.26 64.07
C THR A 574 79.97 -19.17 63.45
N ASP A 575 80.94 -19.65 64.23
CA ASP A 575 82.06 -20.50 63.75
C ASP A 575 81.66 -21.96 63.43
N ILE A 576 80.39 -22.21 63.08
CA ILE A 576 79.90 -23.54 62.69
C ILE A 576 80.28 -23.81 61.23
N THR A 577 80.84 -24.99 60.96
CA THR A 577 81.24 -25.38 59.60
C THR A 577 80.04 -25.78 58.72
N LEU A 578 80.19 -25.73 57.39
CA LEU A 578 79.14 -26.14 56.45
C LEU A 578 78.62 -27.56 56.75
N PHE A 579 79.52 -28.51 57.03
CA PHE A 579 79.18 -29.90 57.30
C PHE A 579 78.40 -30.11 58.61
N GLU A 580 78.61 -29.25 59.61
CA GLU A 580 77.88 -29.30 60.87
C GLU A 580 76.48 -28.68 60.76
N ALA A 581 76.30 -27.70 59.88
CA ALA A 581 75.03 -27.03 59.67
C ALA A 581 74.12 -27.72 58.64
N VAL A 582 74.71 -28.49 57.71
CA VAL A 582 73.95 -29.26 56.72
C VAL A 582 73.25 -30.45 57.38
N GLN A 583 71.96 -30.57 57.16
CA GLN A 583 71.12 -31.62 57.72
C GLN A 583 70.74 -32.64 56.61
N PRO A 584 70.83 -33.95 56.88
CA PRO A 584 70.33 -34.97 55.96
C PRO A 584 68.79 -34.94 55.91
N THR A 585 68.21 -35.34 54.77
CA THR A 585 66.76 -35.43 54.61
C THR A 585 66.26 -36.87 54.58
N ASN A 586 64.93 -37.07 54.51
CA ASN A 586 64.32 -38.40 54.32
C ASN A 586 64.56 -38.99 52.92
N ILE A 587 65.25 -38.27 52.03
CA ILE A 587 65.59 -38.70 50.66
C ILE A 587 67.09 -38.95 50.62
N GLU A 588 67.48 -40.14 50.16
CA GLU A 588 68.89 -40.50 50.00
C GLU A 588 69.59 -39.56 49.00
N ASN A 589 70.83 -39.16 49.29
CA ASN A 589 71.63 -38.19 48.52
C ASN A 589 71.09 -36.75 48.48
N LEU A 590 70.05 -36.42 49.26
CA LEU A 590 69.56 -35.05 49.42
C LEU A 590 69.87 -34.51 50.81
N SER A 591 70.64 -33.43 50.83
CA SER A 591 70.97 -32.65 52.02
C SER A 591 70.36 -31.26 51.95
N ILE A 592 70.11 -30.64 53.10
CA ILE A 592 69.57 -29.27 53.19
C ILE A 592 70.41 -28.39 54.12
N LEU A 593 70.66 -27.17 53.66
CA LEU A 593 71.04 -26.04 54.51
C LEU A 593 69.84 -25.11 54.64
N THR A 594 69.16 -25.18 55.79
CA THR A 594 68.00 -24.32 56.08
C THR A 594 68.42 -22.86 56.27
N SER A 595 67.49 -21.92 56.36
CA SER A 595 67.81 -20.49 56.60
C SER A 595 68.45 -20.22 57.98
N GLY A 596 68.21 -21.10 58.96
CA GLY A 596 68.53 -20.84 60.36
C GLY A 596 67.48 -19.94 61.03
N GLY A 597 67.91 -19.16 62.02
CA GLY A 597 67.06 -18.17 62.72
C GLY A 597 66.61 -17.03 61.81
N LEU A 598 65.49 -16.39 62.15
CA LEU A 598 65.06 -15.15 61.48
C LEU A 598 66.07 -14.04 61.79
N PHE A 599 66.64 -13.45 60.74
CA PHE A 599 67.69 -12.43 60.84
C PHE A 599 67.15 -11.05 60.46
N THR A 600 67.61 -9.98 61.12
CA THR A 600 67.08 -8.62 60.94
C THR A 600 67.50 -7.98 59.61
N ASN A 601 68.66 -8.35 59.06
CA ASN A 601 69.18 -7.83 57.78
C ASN A 601 69.63 -8.96 56.83
N PRO A 602 68.70 -9.61 56.11
CA PRO A 602 68.98 -10.67 55.14
C PRO A 602 70.05 -10.34 54.08
N SER A 603 69.98 -9.16 53.47
CA SER A 603 70.82 -8.82 52.32
C SER A 603 72.30 -8.74 52.68
N ARG A 604 72.64 -8.30 53.91
CA ARG A 604 74.03 -8.27 54.40
C ARG A 604 74.65 -9.66 54.51
N VAL A 605 73.85 -10.65 54.89
CA VAL A 605 74.30 -12.05 55.03
C VAL A 605 74.62 -12.62 53.65
N LEU A 606 73.75 -12.39 52.68
CA LEU A 606 73.90 -12.91 51.31
C LEU A 606 75.02 -12.22 50.51
N GLU A 607 75.34 -10.96 50.83
CA GLU A 607 76.46 -10.19 50.24
C GLU A 607 77.82 -10.43 50.92
N SER A 608 77.85 -11.17 52.02
CA SER A 608 79.07 -11.40 52.78
C SER A 608 80.11 -12.25 52.02
N ALA A 609 81.39 -12.04 52.30
CA ALA A 609 82.46 -12.89 51.79
C ALA A 609 82.31 -14.35 52.26
N SER A 610 81.79 -14.56 53.48
CA SER A 610 81.48 -15.89 54.03
C SER A 610 80.46 -16.64 53.19
N MET A 611 79.42 -15.97 52.67
CA MET A 611 78.45 -16.59 51.77
C MET A 611 79.11 -17.06 50.47
N LYS A 612 80.01 -16.26 49.89
CA LYS A 612 80.77 -16.66 48.70
C LYS A 612 81.64 -17.88 48.96
N HIS A 613 82.33 -17.93 50.11
CA HIS A 613 83.14 -19.09 50.50
C HIS A 613 82.28 -20.33 50.72
N LEU A 614 81.13 -20.19 51.38
CA LEU A 614 80.17 -21.27 51.61
C LEU A 614 79.64 -21.88 50.31
N LEU A 615 79.25 -21.04 49.34
CA LEU A 615 78.79 -21.52 48.04
C LEU A 615 79.89 -22.23 47.25
N ALA A 616 81.13 -21.72 47.32
CA ALA A 616 82.28 -22.37 46.70
C ALA A 616 82.59 -23.73 47.36
N GLU A 617 82.55 -23.81 48.69
CA GLU A 617 82.72 -25.06 49.44
C GLU A 617 81.63 -26.07 49.09
N ALA A 618 80.36 -25.64 49.07
CA ALA A 618 79.22 -26.48 48.67
C ALA A 618 79.39 -27.05 47.25
N ALA A 619 79.82 -26.24 46.28
CA ALA A 619 80.06 -26.68 44.90
C ALA A 619 81.23 -27.67 44.73
N THR A 620 82.12 -27.79 45.72
CA THR A 620 83.18 -28.81 45.72
C THR A 620 82.72 -30.16 46.23
N HIS A 621 81.76 -30.19 47.17
CA HIS A 621 81.32 -31.40 47.85
C HIS A 621 80.03 -32.01 47.31
N TYR A 622 79.21 -31.23 46.61
CA TYR A 622 77.95 -31.68 46.02
C TYR A 622 78.00 -31.63 44.50
N ASP A 623 77.29 -32.57 43.86
CA ASP A 623 77.13 -32.62 42.41
C ASP A 623 76.21 -31.50 41.90
N LEU A 624 75.20 -31.15 42.69
CA LEU A 624 74.25 -30.08 42.39
C LEU A 624 73.84 -29.35 43.68
N VAL A 625 73.90 -28.03 43.63
CA VAL A 625 73.50 -27.13 44.71
C VAL A 625 72.40 -26.20 44.17
N ILE A 626 71.24 -26.24 44.81
CA ILE A 626 70.05 -25.46 44.43
C ILE A 626 69.79 -24.41 45.50
N ILE A 627 69.84 -23.14 45.13
CA ILE A 627 69.59 -22.03 46.03
C ILE A 627 68.15 -21.51 45.82
N ASP A 628 67.28 -21.66 46.84
CA ASP A 628 65.95 -21.03 46.85
C ASP A 628 66.07 -19.59 47.35
N THR A 629 65.52 -18.64 46.59
CA THR A 629 65.65 -17.19 46.83
C THR A 629 64.29 -16.51 46.93
N PRO A 630 64.17 -15.29 47.48
CA PRO A 630 62.93 -14.52 47.39
C PRO A 630 62.58 -14.15 45.92
N PRO A 631 61.32 -13.79 45.61
CA PRO A 631 60.94 -13.33 44.27
C PRO A 631 61.71 -12.09 43.82
N ILE A 632 62.05 -12.00 42.54
CA ILE A 632 62.85 -10.91 41.95
C ILE A 632 62.21 -9.53 42.16
N SER A 633 60.88 -9.43 42.01
CA SER A 633 60.13 -8.17 42.23
C SER A 633 60.17 -7.65 43.66
N SER A 634 60.59 -8.48 44.62
CA SER A 634 60.54 -8.16 46.04
C SER A 634 61.89 -7.85 46.67
N CYS A 635 63.00 -8.29 46.05
CA CYS A 635 64.34 -8.06 46.59
C CYS A 635 65.47 -8.29 45.57
N ALA A 636 66.54 -7.50 45.70
CA ALA A 636 67.77 -7.63 44.92
C ALA A 636 68.67 -8.83 45.32
N ASP A 637 68.30 -9.59 46.36
CA ASP A 637 69.07 -10.76 46.85
C ASP A 637 69.37 -11.79 45.72
N VAL A 638 68.43 -11.91 44.77
CA VAL A 638 68.56 -12.77 43.58
C VAL A 638 69.76 -12.33 42.72
N HIS A 639 70.00 -11.02 42.58
CA HIS A 639 71.08 -10.49 41.74
C HIS A 639 72.44 -10.89 42.32
N THR A 640 72.61 -10.74 43.64
CA THR A 640 73.86 -11.07 44.35
C THR A 640 74.16 -12.56 44.25
N LEU A 641 73.18 -13.42 44.56
CA LEU A 641 73.38 -14.88 44.52
C LEU A 641 73.58 -15.39 43.09
N SER A 642 72.92 -14.78 42.10
CA SER A 642 73.09 -15.16 40.69
C SER A 642 74.52 -14.93 40.21
N ARG A 643 75.24 -13.91 40.73
CA ARG A 643 76.67 -13.65 40.39
C ARG A 643 77.61 -14.74 40.88
N TYR A 644 77.26 -15.44 41.96
CA TYR A 644 78.06 -16.53 42.51
C TYR A 644 77.63 -17.90 41.99
N SER A 645 76.60 -17.94 41.14
CA SER A 645 76.04 -19.17 40.56
C SER A 645 76.32 -19.26 39.05
N GLU A 646 76.09 -20.44 38.49
CA GLU A 646 76.24 -20.69 37.05
C GLU A 646 74.97 -20.37 36.27
N GLY A 647 73.84 -20.13 36.97
CA GLY A 647 72.69 -19.53 36.33
C GLY A 647 71.39 -19.48 37.13
N LEU A 648 70.52 -18.55 36.69
CA LEU A 648 69.20 -18.30 37.25
C LEU A 648 68.10 -19.06 36.50
N VAL A 649 67.32 -19.84 37.23
CA VAL A 649 66.06 -20.46 36.79
C VAL A 649 64.89 -19.65 37.29
N MET A 650 64.10 -19.13 36.37
CA MET A 650 62.96 -18.28 36.67
C MET A 650 61.66 -19.06 36.66
N ILE A 651 60.81 -18.90 37.68
CA ILE A 651 59.54 -19.61 37.78
C ILE A 651 58.38 -18.64 37.59
N THR A 652 57.41 -19.02 36.75
CA THR A 652 56.14 -18.32 36.62
C THR A 652 54.95 -19.26 36.69
N ARG A 653 53.79 -18.77 37.14
CA ARG A 653 52.58 -19.58 37.29
C ARG A 653 51.37 -18.95 36.57
N PRO A 654 50.95 -19.49 35.41
CA PRO A 654 49.71 -19.07 34.76
C PRO A 654 48.49 -19.25 35.69
N ASN A 655 47.43 -18.48 35.44
CA ASN A 655 46.26 -18.26 36.30
C ASN A 655 46.54 -17.55 37.64
N PHE A 656 47.81 -17.27 37.95
CA PHE A 656 48.24 -16.60 39.18
C PHE A 656 48.97 -15.29 38.90
N THR A 657 49.93 -15.29 37.97
CA THR A 657 50.82 -14.15 37.72
C THR A 657 50.12 -13.04 36.92
N PRO A 658 50.12 -11.78 37.40
CA PRO A 658 49.65 -10.63 36.62
C PRO A 658 50.55 -10.35 35.42
N LYS A 659 49.99 -10.00 34.26
CA LYS A 659 50.76 -9.74 33.03
C LYS A 659 51.74 -8.57 33.19
N ASP A 660 51.33 -7.51 33.90
CA ASP A 660 52.18 -6.33 34.14
C ASP A 660 53.43 -6.65 34.96
N MET A 661 53.29 -7.48 36.00
CA MET A 661 54.41 -7.92 36.83
C MET A 661 55.36 -8.84 36.05
N LEU A 662 54.81 -9.64 35.14
CA LEU A 662 55.60 -10.50 34.27
C LEU A 662 56.42 -9.69 33.25
N LEU A 663 55.84 -8.63 32.70
CA LEU A 663 56.52 -7.68 31.82
C LEU A 663 57.68 -6.98 32.54
N GLN A 664 57.43 -6.45 33.74
CA GLN A 664 58.47 -5.81 34.56
C GLN A 664 59.61 -6.77 34.89
N ALA A 665 59.29 -8.00 35.32
CA ALA A 665 60.30 -9.01 35.57
C ALA A 665 61.09 -9.38 34.29
N GLY A 666 60.44 -9.41 33.13
CA GLY A 666 61.10 -9.65 31.85
C GLY A 666 62.10 -8.54 31.47
N GLU A 667 61.75 -7.27 31.74
CA GLU A 667 62.65 -6.13 31.54
C GLU A 667 63.85 -6.18 32.49
N GLU A 668 63.62 -6.45 33.77
CA GLU A 668 64.67 -6.60 34.79
C GLU A 668 65.62 -7.77 34.44
N LEU A 669 65.07 -8.93 34.09
CA LEU A 669 65.88 -10.09 33.67
C LEU A 669 66.67 -9.80 32.39
N LYS A 670 66.13 -9.02 31.46
CA LYS A 670 66.86 -8.59 30.27
C LYS A 670 68.06 -7.71 30.66
N GLU A 671 67.86 -6.73 31.55
CA GLU A 671 68.94 -5.88 32.05
C GLU A 671 70.04 -6.70 32.76
N LEU A 672 69.66 -7.68 33.57
CA LEU A 672 70.61 -8.58 34.23
C LEU A 672 71.41 -9.42 33.24
N LYS A 673 70.75 -9.94 32.20
CA LYS A 673 71.39 -10.69 31.12
C LYS A 673 72.40 -9.82 30.36
N ASP A 674 72.04 -8.58 30.06
CA ASP A 674 72.92 -7.61 29.39
C ASP A 674 74.14 -7.27 30.26
N ASN A 675 74.00 -7.30 31.60
CA ASN A 675 75.07 -7.15 32.59
C ASN A 675 75.92 -8.42 32.82
N GLY A 676 75.75 -9.46 32.00
CA GLY A 676 76.58 -10.67 32.02
C GLY A 676 76.16 -11.74 33.02
N LEU A 677 74.96 -11.66 33.61
CA LEU A 677 74.44 -12.73 34.45
C LEU A 677 73.89 -13.89 33.60
N PRO A 678 74.27 -15.15 33.89
CA PRO A 678 73.75 -16.30 33.17
C PRO A 678 72.29 -16.58 33.57
N ILE A 679 71.35 -16.45 32.63
CA ILE A 679 69.94 -16.79 32.83
C ILE A 679 69.63 -18.08 32.06
N LEU A 680 69.32 -19.14 32.81
CA LEU A 680 69.00 -20.46 32.27
C LEU A 680 67.59 -20.51 31.69
N GLY A 681 66.68 -19.63 32.06
CA GLY A 681 65.38 -19.48 31.39
C GLY A 681 64.21 -19.69 32.33
N VAL A 682 63.02 -19.89 31.74
CA VAL A 682 61.75 -19.90 32.48
C VAL A 682 61.14 -21.29 32.60
N VAL A 683 60.65 -21.61 33.80
CA VAL A 683 59.83 -22.77 34.14
C VAL A 683 58.41 -22.30 34.42
N ILE A 684 57.45 -22.91 33.73
CA ILE A 684 56.03 -22.57 33.83
C ILE A 684 55.36 -23.60 34.73
N ASN A 685 55.01 -23.19 35.94
CA ASN A 685 54.45 -24.06 36.97
C ASN A 685 52.91 -24.06 36.96
N GLY A 686 52.28 -25.17 37.35
CA GLY A 686 50.84 -25.25 37.62
C GLY A 686 49.95 -25.41 36.39
N MET A 687 50.43 -26.04 35.31
CA MET A 687 49.67 -26.23 34.07
C MET A 687 49.39 -27.71 33.76
N THR A 688 48.44 -28.32 34.47
CA THR A 688 48.12 -29.76 34.36
C THR A 688 47.66 -30.19 32.96
N ALA A 689 46.71 -29.47 32.34
CA ALA A 689 46.20 -29.85 31.02
C ALA A 689 47.26 -29.79 29.90
N GLN A 690 48.17 -28.81 29.97
CA GLN A 690 49.22 -28.67 28.96
C GLN A 690 50.39 -29.59 29.23
N THR A 691 50.68 -29.92 30.49
CA THR A 691 51.64 -30.98 30.83
C THR A 691 51.13 -32.34 30.38
N GLU A 692 49.86 -32.67 30.58
CA GLU A 692 49.27 -33.88 30.00
C GLU A 692 49.44 -33.93 28.48
N ILE A 693 49.17 -32.85 27.75
CA ILE A 693 49.37 -32.80 26.29
C ILE A 693 50.86 -32.97 25.92
N PHE A 694 51.77 -32.28 26.61
CA PHE A 694 53.22 -32.28 26.30
C PHE A 694 53.93 -33.59 26.68
N TYR A 695 53.46 -34.28 27.72
CA TYR A 695 54.10 -35.45 28.30
C TYR A 695 53.28 -36.76 28.13
N SER A 696 52.11 -36.72 27.47
CA SER A 696 51.18 -37.85 27.21
C SER A 696 51.78 -39.05 26.47
N TYR A 697 52.96 -38.94 25.88
CA TYR A 697 53.61 -40.03 25.16
C TYR A 697 54.10 -41.19 26.06
N SER A 698 54.11 -41.03 27.39
CA SER A 698 54.70 -42.01 28.31
C SER A 698 53.71 -42.97 29.01
N ASP A 699 52.43 -42.63 29.13
CA ASP A 699 51.49 -43.37 30.00
C ASP A 699 50.68 -44.46 29.26
N GLN A 700 50.45 -44.31 27.95
CA GLN A 700 49.64 -45.28 27.18
C GLN A 700 50.35 -46.63 26.93
N SER A 701 51.69 -46.66 26.92
CA SER A 701 52.47 -47.87 26.67
C SER A 701 52.58 -48.79 27.89
N TYR A 702 52.55 -48.26 29.12
CA TYR A 702 52.63 -49.08 30.34
C TYR A 702 51.26 -49.57 30.85
N GLN A 703 50.19 -48.78 30.70
CA GLN A 703 48.84 -49.23 31.08
C GLN A 703 48.30 -50.32 30.15
N SER A 704 48.69 -50.32 28.87
CA SER A 704 48.30 -51.37 27.93
C SER A 704 48.99 -52.70 28.24
N LEU A 705 50.26 -52.69 28.64
CA LEU A 705 50.99 -53.90 29.07
C LEU A 705 50.46 -54.49 30.39
N SER A 706 50.11 -53.66 31.39
CA SER A 706 49.55 -54.15 32.66
C SER A 706 48.12 -54.70 32.55
N LYS A 707 47.26 -54.10 31.71
CA LYS A 707 45.94 -54.66 31.39
C LYS A 707 46.02 -55.97 30.61
N SER A 708 47.05 -56.12 29.76
CA SER A 708 47.32 -57.35 29.01
C SER A 708 47.80 -58.48 29.94
N LEU A 709 48.69 -58.16 30.89
CA LEU A 709 49.17 -59.11 31.89
C LEU A 709 48.06 -59.56 32.86
N LYS A 710 47.18 -58.66 33.31
CA LYS A 710 46.00 -59.04 34.11
C LYS A 710 45.02 -59.96 33.38
N ARG A 711 44.80 -59.73 32.07
CA ARG A 711 43.97 -60.63 31.24
C ARG A 711 44.59 -62.01 31.09
N LEU A 712 45.91 -62.12 31.02
CA LEU A 712 46.60 -63.41 30.96
C LEU A 712 46.56 -64.18 32.30
N THR A 713 46.57 -63.48 33.44
CA THR A 713 46.39 -64.14 34.75
C THR A 713 44.95 -64.61 34.99
N ASP A 714 43.95 -63.88 34.49
CA ASP A 714 42.53 -64.28 34.63
C ASP A 714 42.16 -65.47 33.71
N LEU A 715 42.80 -65.61 32.56
CA LEU A 715 42.59 -66.74 31.64
C LEU A 715 43.16 -68.07 32.17
N ASN A 716 44.22 -68.05 32.98
CA ASN A 716 44.78 -69.26 33.59
C ASN A 716 43.98 -69.77 34.80
N GLY A 717 43.09 -68.95 35.39
CA GLY A 717 42.21 -69.37 36.50
C GLY A 717 41.01 -70.21 36.08
N SER A 718 40.66 -70.25 34.79
CA SER A 718 39.40 -70.83 34.29
C SER A 718 39.53 -72.26 33.73
N PHE A 719 40.73 -72.84 33.63
CA PHE A 719 40.94 -74.12 32.93
C PHE A 719 40.94 -75.37 33.80
N ASN A 720 40.57 -75.29 35.08
CA ASN A 720 40.59 -76.45 35.96
C ASN A 720 39.27 -76.66 36.71
N LYS A 721 38.24 -77.11 35.99
CA LYS A 721 37.15 -77.92 36.57
C LYS A 721 36.28 -78.61 35.51
N SER A 722 36.03 -79.90 35.78
CA SER A 722 35.02 -80.80 35.24
C SER A 722 35.37 -81.64 33.99
N VAL A 723 35.85 -82.84 34.29
CA VAL A 723 35.84 -84.04 33.43
C VAL A 723 34.78 -85.01 33.99
N ALA A 724 34.15 -85.76 33.07
CA ALA A 724 33.48 -87.07 33.21
C ALA A 724 31.92 -87.08 33.06
N PRO A 725 31.29 -88.20 32.64
CA PRO A 725 31.15 -88.58 31.22
C PRO A 725 29.76 -89.15 30.80
N GLY A 726 29.52 -89.23 29.49
CA GLY A 726 28.81 -90.37 28.86
C GLY A 726 27.36 -90.16 28.38
N LYS A 727 27.15 -90.22 27.05
CA LYS A 727 26.39 -91.28 26.35
C LYS A 727 26.27 -90.99 24.85
N SER A 728 26.43 -92.05 24.07
CA SER A 728 26.33 -92.17 22.62
C SER A 728 24.89 -92.25 22.13
N VAL A 729 24.56 -91.64 20.97
CA VAL A 729 23.63 -92.18 19.96
C VAL A 729 24.07 -91.72 18.56
N LEU A 730 24.05 -92.67 17.63
CA LEU A 730 24.34 -92.59 16.20
C LEU A 730 23.25 -91.85 15.40
N SER A 731 23.65 -91.17 14.32
CA SER A 731 23.35 -91.55 12.91
C SER A 731 22.99 -90.37 11.98
N ARG A 732 23.79 -90.27 10.90
CA ARG A 732 23.44 -90.02 9.48
C ARG A 732 22.29 -89.08 9.11
N GLY A 733 22.59 -88.19 8.17
CA GLY A 733 21.60 -87.70 7.20
C GLY A 733 21.94 -86.35 6.57
N SER A 734 22.85 -86.39 5.59
CA SER A 734 22.74 -85.77 4.26
C SER A 734 21.81 -84.57 3.99
N ASP A 735 22.38 -83.66 3.21
CA ASP A 735 21.79 -82.86 2.13
C ASP A 735 21.29 -81.43 2.44
N ASP A 736 22.10 -80.51 1.89
CA ASP A 736 21.74 -79.51 0.90
C ASP A 736 20.83 -78.32 1.22
N VAL A 737 21.49 -77.15 1.11
CA VAL A 737 21.20 -76.04 0.17
C VAL A 737 19.97 -75.15 0.43
N GLU A 738 20.26 -73.84 0.31
CA GLU A 738 19.40 -72.65 0.18
C GLU A 738 18.70 -72.17 1.47
N GLN A 739 18.92 -70.96 1.99
CA GLN A 739 19.43 -69.69 1.45
C GLN A 739 20.35 -68.97 2.43
#